data_AF-A0A955R1Z4-F1
#
_entry.id   AF-A0A955R1Z4-F1
#
_cell.length_a   1.000
_cell.length_b   1.000
_cell.length_c   1.000
_cell.angle_alpha   90.00
_cell.angle_beta   90.00
_cell.angle_gamma   90.00
#
_symmetry.space_group_name_H-M   'P 1'
#
loop_
_entity.id
_entity.type
_entity.pdbx_description
1 polymer ?
#
loop_
_entity_poly.entity_id
_entity_poly.type
_entity_poly.pdbx_seq_one_letter_code
_entity_poly.pdbx_strand_id
1 'polypeptide(L)'
;MAEALPFDEKEWNRFVQERRDYWDAGGPDSGRSMPRISGQRLTGQLSKGEDWSYSDFENCDLAGADLESANLQHCYLKNTDLTGANLKGADLTGAILIAATFSESNLAQASFSRANLENADVNGCDCTGVDFEGALLIGTDFSDSVLTEADLSRTRASGADFTQAAMKRADLTSGDFSGADFTDADLEEAVLSSADLKGAHLLQANLFEADLIKTDLTGAVTLGMNVGGANLTNAALPDAVAEFSSIGIIEESSKIIRTLFLTMLSAFAYSALTIASTTDAQLLTDSTSFPLPIIQTPVSIQQFYLVAPFGIAGLFLYFLLYLQRHYRLIAKLPAIFPDGTPFDERLYPWMFNTWLRGFYRKLEPQEKISDSCSMLFVAFLGWTTVTFLLLFVFLRNLVVQDFNLSLFHFGAMASVALLSCWFSHQLFNRIFRLKMGWGGKLLNFGLPLAMVAGGGAVLAHFGYSTGPSADPASFSSFYAADFIKQDVSYRPDNWDPKAPLQGVKGASLDRARLMGVKGFSAFLVKAKLEYADLRGASFDLADFRGARLIGTKMDYGNFVESNFEGADLSYARLVGANLKGTMMSNARLNGADIQFADLTQTQDLRAYQVTKSKNWRQAFLNDRLRREMGISDEDLERNMPDMVRGRFPGISEESLQYSLFSWKSYYGITSPLEEPLSNR
;
A
#
# COMPACT_ATOMS: atom_id res chain seq x y z
N MET A 1 -22.11 43.77 -4.69
CA MET A 1 -21.09 43.49 -3.65
C MET A 1 -20.18 44.70 -3.65
N ALA A 2 -20.10 45.40 -2.52
CA ALA A 2 -19.40 46.67 -2.40
C ALA A 2 -17.91 46.50 -2.73
N GLU A 3 -17.39 47.33 -3.63
CA GLU A 3 -15.96 47.51 -3.86
C GLU A 3 -15.33 47.94 -2.53
N ALA A 4 -14.47 47.10 -1.94
CA ALA A 4 -13.58 47.55 -0.88
C ALA A 4 -12.66 48.60 -1.50
N LEU A 5 -12.94 49.87 -1.20
CA LEU A 5 -12.11 51.00 -1.62
C LEU A 5 -10.69 50.82 -1.06
N PRO A 6 -9.65 51.23 -1.81
CA PRO A 6 -8.29 51.24 -1.29
C PRO A 6 -8.20 52.08 -0.02
N PHE A 7 -7.42 51.58 0.94
CA PHE A 7 -7.07 52.17 2.22
C PHE A 7 -6.76 53.67 2.10
N ASP A 8 -7.56 54.55 2.72
CA ASP A 8 -7.33 56.00 2.70
C ASP A 8 -6.26 56.38 3.74
N GLU A 9 -5.03 56.47 3.26
CA GLU A 9 -3.85 56.90 4.01
C GLU A 9 -4.06 58.25 4.72
N LYS A 10 -4.92 59.15 4.21
CA LYS A 10 -5.21 60.44 4.84
C LYS A 10 -6.14 60.32 6.03
N GLU A 11 -7.19 59.49 5.95
CA GLU A 11 -8.09 59.27 7.09
C GLU A 11 -7.36 58.57 8.23
N TRP A 12 -6.44 57.65 7.89
CA TRP A 12 -5.65 56.92 8.87
C TRP A 12 -4.55 57.78 9.50
N ASN A 13 -3.79 58.54 8.70
CA ASN A 13 -2.80 59.48 9.26
C ASN A 13 -3.48 60.55 10.13
N ARG A 14 -4.71 60.97 9.78
CA ARG A 14 -5.55 61.81 10.65
C ARG A 14 -5.92 61.10 11.95
N PHE A 15 -6.37 59.85 11.89
CA PHE A 15 -6.68 59.05 13.09
C PHE A 15 -5.48 58.90 14.02
N VAL A 16 -4.31 58.54 13.48
CA VAL A 16 -3.05 58.41 14.23
C VAL A 16 -2.63 59.74 14.85
N GLN A 17 -2.79 60.84 14.11
CA GLN A 17 -2.38 62.15 14.59
C GLN A 17 -3.36 62.74 15.61
N GLU A 18 -4.67 62.59 15.41
CA GLU A 18 -5.69 62.93 16.41
C GLU A 18 -5.49 62.17 17.72
N ARG A 19 -5.04 60.92 17.64
CA ARG A 19 -4.72 60.06 18.78
C ARG A 19 -3.40 60.48 19.44
N ARG A 20 -2.31 60.69 18.68
CA ARG A 20 -1.05 61.28 19.19
C ARG A 20 -1.30 62.60 19.91
N ASP A 21 -2.06 63.51 19.29
CA ASP A 21 -2.41 64.81 19.86
C ASP A 21 -3.31 64.66 21.11
N TYR A 22 -4.22 63.67 21.14
CA TYR A 22 -5.05 63.32 22.30
C TYR A 22 -4.21 62.83 23.50
N TRP A 23 -3.11 62.14 23.25
CA TRP A 23 -2.24 61.61 24.29
C TRP A 23 -1.14 62.59 24.73
N ASP A 24 -0.60 63.40 23.81
CA ASP A 24 0.28 64.52 24.12
C ASP A 24 -0.46 65.61 24.93
N ALA A 25 -1.79 65.69 24.80
CA ALA A 25 -2.66 66.56 25.59
C ALA A 25 -2.97 66.03 27.01
N GLY A 26 -2.46 64.86 27.42
CA GLY A 26 -2.59 64.33 28.78
C GLY A 26 -3.79 63.40 29.02
N GLY A 27 -4.39 62.85 27.96
CA GLY A 27 -5.52 61.93 28.04
C GLY A 27 -6.87 62.65 28.25
N PRO A 28 -7.98 61.91 28.44
CA PRO A 28 -9.27 62.53 28.62
C PRO A 28 -9.30 63.33 29.92
N ASP A 29 -9.78 64.56 29.82
CA ASP A 29 -10.43 65.29 30.93
C ASP A 29 -11.77 64.58 31.24
N SER A 30 -11.72 63.28 31.53
CA SER A 30 -12.87 62.51 31.97
C SER A 30 -12.94 62.66 33.48
N GLY A 31 -14.08 63.10 34.00
CA GLY A 31 -14.33 63.25 35.43
C GLY A 31 -14.28 61.94 36.26
N ARG A 32 -13.55 60.89 35.83
CA ARG A 32 -13.18 59.70 36.60
C ARG A 32 -11.72 59.82 37.02
N SER A 33 -11.43 59.76 38.32
CA SER A 33 -10.04 59.70 38.80
C SER A 33 -9.49 58.29 38.57
N MET A 34 -8.90 58.05 37.40
CA MET A 34 -8.17 56.81 37.12
C MET A 34 -6.72 56.90 37.64
N PRO A 35 -6.08 55.78 37.96
CA PRO A 35 -4.74 55.76 38.55
C PRO A 35 -3.66 56.20 37.53
N ARG A 36 -2.81 57.16 37.93
CA ARG A 36 -1.53 57.41 37.28
C ARG A 36 -0.46 56.63 38.02
N ILE A 37 -0.03 55.50 37.45
CA ILE A 37 0.93 54.59 38.06
C ILE A 37 2.06 54.39 37.05
N SER A 38 2.97 55.36 36.96
CA SER A 38 4.13 55.31 36.07
C SER A 38 5.42 54.96 36.84
N GLY A 39 6.29 54.16 36.22
CA GLY A 39 7.63 53.83 36.74
C GLY A 39 7.64 52.89 37.95
N GLN A 40 6.54 52.19 38.24
CA GLN A 40 6.41 51.33 39.41
C GLN A 40 6.56 49.84 39.08
N ARG A 41 7.00 49.06 40.07
CA ARG A 41 6.97 47.60 40.03
C ARG A 41 5.66 47.10 40.63
N LEU A 42 4.78 46.56 39.78
CA LEU A 42 3.44 46.10 40.14
C LEU A 42 3.27 44.58 39.92
N THR A 43 4.38 43.84 39.90
CA THR A 43 4.42 42.37 39.80
C THR A 43 3.43 41.73 40.78
N GLY A 44 2.39 41.07 40.27
CA GLY A 44 1.35 40.41 41.08
C GLY A 44 0.36 41.33 41.82
N GLN A 45 0.35 42.63 41.51
CA GLN A 45 -0.56 43.60 42.14
C GLN A 45 -1.83 43.87 41.33
N LEU A 46 -1.80 43.64 40.01
CA LEU A 46 -2.96 43.69 39.14
C LEU A 46 -3.64 42.31 39.13
N SER A 47 -4.96 42.28 39.05
CA SER A 47 -5.73 41.03 39.09
C SER A 47 -6.61 40.80 37.87
N LYS A 48 -6.92 39.53 37.63
CA LYS A 48 -7.75 39.01 36.54
C LYS A 48 -9.12 39.72 36.44
N GLY A 49 -9.47 40.16 35.24
CA GLY A 49 -10.78 40.72 34.93
C GLY A 49 -11.04 42.14 35.43
N GLU A 50 -10.03 42.82 35.96
CA GLU A 50 -10.17 44.20 36.46
C GLU A 50 -10.29 45.23 35.32
N ASP A 51 -10.98 46.33 35.60
CA ASP A 51 -11.10 47.47 34.70
C ASP A 51 -10.06 48.54 35.03
N TRP A 52 -9.09 48.65 34.14
CA TRP A 52 -7.99 49.61 34.19
C TRP A 52 -8.01 50.54 32.99
N SER A 53 -9.11 50.57 32.22
CA SER A 53 -9.22 51.41 31.01
C SER A 53 -8.78 52.86 31.27
N TYR A 54 -8.09 53.47 30.31
CA TYR A 54 -7.53 54.82 30.40
C TYR A 54 -6.45 55.05 31.47
N SER A 55 -5.91 54.00 32.10
CA SER A 55 -4.83 54.14 33.09
C SER A 55 -3.47 54.39 32.45
N ASP A 56 -2.57 55.02 33.22
CA ASP A 56 -1.19 55.28 32.83
C ASP A 56 -0.26 54.33 33.58
N PHE A 57 0.42 53.47 32.82
CA PHE A 57 1.38 52.45 33.23
C PHE A 57 2.76 52.66 32.57
N GLU A 58 3.06 53.87 32.08
CA GLU A 58 4.31 54.14 31.38
C GLU A 58 5.52 53.72 32.24
N ASN A 59 6.47 52.99 31.64
CA ASN A 59 7.70 52.52 32.30
C ASN A 59 7.47 51.60 33.52
N CYS A 60 6.29 50.97 33.68
CA CYS A 60 6.03 50.03 34.76
C CYS A 60 6.60 48.63 34.51
N ASP A 61 6.84 47.90 35.61
CA ASP A 61 7.18 46.48 35.62
C ASP A 61 5.94 45.68 36.05
N LEU A 62 5.33 45.05 35.05
CA LEU A 62 4.19 44.13 35.10
C LEU A 62 4.59 42.71 34.72
N ALA A 63 5.88 42.36 34.79
CA ALA A 63 6.36 41.05 34.39
C ALA A 63 5.64 39.94 35.17
N GLY A 64 5.14 38.92 34.49
CA GLY A 64 4.39 37.82 35.11
C GLY A 64 3.06 38.21 35.77
N ALA A 65 2.51 39.40 35.49
CA ALA A 65 1.21 39.79 36.00
C ALA A 65 0.08 38.89 35.43
N ASP A 66 -0.94 38.60 36.24
CA ASP A 66 -2.15 37.90 35.79
C ASP A 66 -3.24 38.91 35.44
N LEU A 67 -3.31 39.24 34.15
CA LEU A 67 -4.21 40.21 33.54
C LEU A 67 -5.25 39.53 32.65
N GLU A 68 -5.52 38.24 32.88
CA GLU A 68 -6.49 37.49 32.08
C GLU A 68 -7.83 38.24 32.06
N SER A 69 -8.39 38.44 30.86
CA SER A 69 -9.67 39.15 30.67
C SER A 69 -9.74 40.57 31.26
N ALA A 70 -8.61 41.19 31.59
CA ALA A 70 -8.60 42.58 32.10
C ALA A 70 -9.03 43.56 31.01
N ASN A 71 -9.71 44.63 31.40
CA ASN A 71 -10.02 45.74 30.51
C ASN A 71 -8.90 46.79 30.61
N LEU A 72 -8.07 46.85 29.57
CA LEU A 72 -6.93 47.76 29.40
C LEU A 72 -7.16 48.73 28.22
N GLN A 73 -8.41 48.91 27.79
CA GLN A 73 -8.74 49.81 26.69
C GLN A 73 -8.13 51.20 26.89
N HIS A 74 -7.50 51.72 25.85
CA HIS A 74 -6.92 53.07 25.85
C HIS A 74 -5.87 53.36 26.94
N CYS A 75 -5.25 52.33 27.54
CA CYS A 75 -4.16 52.51 28.50
C CYS A 75 -2.89 53.05 27.84
N TYR A 76 -2.07 53.75 28.63
CA TYR A 76 -0.73 54.17 28.26
C TYR A 76 0.30 53.20 28.87
N LEU A 77 0.84 52.31 28.05
CA LEU A 77 1.71 51.19 28.42
C LEU A 77 3.06 51.28 27.68
N LYS A 78 3.49 52.49 27.34
CA LYS A 78 4.76 52.72 26.65
C LYS A 78 5.93 52.34 27.56
N ASN A 79 6.91 51.62 27.01
CA ASN A 79 8.06 51.05 27.73
C ASN A 79 7.66 50.18 28.95
N THR A 80 6.45 49.64 29.00
CA THR A 80 6.01 48.77 30.09
C THR A 80 6.56 47.37 29.88
N ASP A 81 7.14 46.77 30.92
CA ASP A 81 7.57 45.38 30.93
C ASP A 81 6.39 44.47 31.33
N LEU A 82 5.89 43.71 30.37
CA LEU A 82 4.85 42.69 30.49
C LEU A 82 5.42 41.29 30.27
N THR A 83 6.74 41.08 30.37
CA THR A 83 7.40 39.79 30.10
C THR A 83 6.75 38.66 30.89
N GLY A 84 6.36 37.57 30.20
CA GLY A 84 5.72 36.41 30.80
C GLY A 84 4.35 36.66 31.46
N ALA A 85 3.71 37.80 31.20
CA ALA A 85 2.38 38.10 31.74
C ALA A 85 1.29 37.23 31.09
N ASN A 86 0.20 37.01 31.82
CA ASN A 86 -0.98 36.34 31.30
C ASN A 86 -2.04 37.39 30.92
N LEU A 87 -2.14 37.74 29.64
CA LEU A 87 -3.15 38.66 29.09
C LEU A 87 -4.23 37.94 28.28
N LYS A 88 -4.40 36.63 28.49
CA LYS A 88 -5.38 35.85 27.73
C LYS A 88 -6.77 36.49 27.79
N GLY A 89 -7.34 36.80 26.63
CA GLY A 89 -8.66 37.43 26.50
C GLY A 89 -8.75 38.88 27.02
N ALA A 90 -7.63 39.53 27.34
CA ALA A 90 -7.62 40.92 27.77
C ALA A 90 -8.02 41.86 26.61
N ASP A 91 -8.63 43.00 26.95
CA ASP A 91 -9.02 44.02 25.98
C ASP A 91 -8.07 45.22 26.06
N LEU A 92 -7.14 45.31 25.12
CA LEU A 92 -6.19 46.40 24.92
C LEU A 92 -6.57 47.30 23.74
N THR A 93 -7.86 47.34 23.35
CA THR A 93 -8.33 48.12 22.21
C THR A 93 -7.87 49.57 22.31
N GLY A 94 -7.15 50.02 21.29
CA GLY A 94 -6.64 51.39 21.20
C GLY A 94 -5.65 51.80 22.28
N ALA A 95 -4.99 50.87 22.97
CA ALA A 95 -3.90 51.15 23.91
C ALA A 95 -2.62 51.63 23.19
N ILE A 96 -1.74 52.32 23.92
CA ILE A 96 -0.40 52.67 23.44
C ILE A 96 0.63 51.81 24.14
N LEU A 97 1.36 51.05 23.35
CA LEU A 97 2.28 49.99 23.73
C LEU A 97 3.63 50.15 23.04
N ILE A 98 3.97 51.39 22.65
CA ILE A 98 5.23 51.70 21.97
C ILE A 98 6.39 51.20 22.84
N ALA A 99 7.25 50.36 22.26
CA ALA A 99 8.39 49.74 22.93
C ALA A 99 8.03 48.99 24.24
N ALA A 100 6.80 48.50 24.38
CA ALA A 100 6.43 47.57 25.46
C ALA A 100 7.07 46.19 25.22
N THR A 101 7.39 45.47 26.29
CA THR A 101 7.98 44.12 26.21
C THR A 101 6.98 43.09 26.67
N PHE A 102 6.58 42.18 25.80
CA PHE A 102 5.65 41.08 26.05
C PHE A 102 6.34 39.71 26.02
N SER A 103 7.65 39.62 25.80
CA SER A 103 8.32 38.34 25.48
C SER A 103 7.85 37.18 26.38
N GLU A 104 7.58 36.03 25.76
CA GLU A 104 7.08 34.81 26.43
C GLU A 104 5.71 34.96 27.15
N SER A 105 4.92 35.99 26.84
CA SER A 105 3.58 36.18 27.43
C SER A 105 2.50 35.33 26.76
N ASN A 106 1.39 35.15 27.49
CA ASN A 106 0.17 34.58 26.94
C ASN A 106 -0.80 35.70 26.52
N LEU A 107 -0.91 35.94 25.22
CA LEU A 107 -1.78 36.94 24.59
C LEU A 107 -2.99 36.30 23.89
N ALA A 108 -3.21 35.00 24.08
CA ALA A 108 -4.22 34.26 23.33
C ALA A 108 -5.60 34.92 23.48
N GLN A 109 -6.28 35.15 22.35
CA GLN A 109 -7.61 35.77 22.29
C GLN A 109 -7.71 37.20 22.85
N ALA A 110 -6.58 37.87 23.14
CA ALA A 110 -6.60 39.28 23.52
C ALA A 110 -7.01 40.16 22.31
N SER A 111 -7.56 41.35 22.56
CA SER A 111 -7.79 42.34 21.52
C SER A 111 -6.83 43.50 21.66
N PHE A 112 -6.02 43.72 20.64
CA PHE A 112 -5.17 44.87 20.40
C PHE A 112 -5.70 45.70 19.22
N SER A 113 -6.99 45.59 18.90
CA SER A 113 -7.61 46.30 17.78
C SER A 113 -7.28 47.79 17.87
N ARG A 114 -6.72 48.34 16.79
CA ARG A 114 -6.32 49.75 16.67
C ARG A 114 -5.34 50.24 17.75
N ALA A 115 -4.61 49.35 18.42
CA ALA A 115 -3.54 49.70 19.35
C ALA A 115 -2.26 50.12 18.60
N ASN A 116 -1.36 50.82 19.31
CA ASN A 116 -0.03 51.16 18.78
C ASN A 116 1.06 50.35 19.50
N LEU A 117 1.64 49.37 18.82
CA LEU A 117 2.73 48.51 19.30
C LEU A 117 4.04 48.77 18.55
N GLU A 118 4.27 49.99 18.03
CA GLU A 118 5.50 50.32 17.32
C GLU A 118 6.75 49.96 18.17
N ASN A 119 7.65 49.16 17.58
CA ASN A 119 8.86 48.63 18.22
C ASN A 119 8.63 47.84 19.52
N ALA A 120 7.42 47.31 19.75
CA ALA A 120 7.17 46.38 20.85
C ALA A 120 7.87 45.03 20.61
N ASP A 121 8.23 44.36 21.69
CA ASP A 121 8.79 43.01 21.68
C ASP A 121 7.66 42.03 22.03
N VAL A 122 7.26 41.18 21.09
CA VAL A 122 6.24 40.14 21.21
C VAL A 122 6.86 38.76 20.90
N ASN A 123 8.18 38.64 21.02
CA ASN A 123 8.91 37.41 20.71
C ASN A 123 8.42 36.25 21.60
N GLY A 124 8.26 35.07 21.00
CA GLY A 124 7.92 33.85 21.73
C GLY A 124 6.55 33.85 22.43
N CYS A 125 5.67 34.81 22.15
CA CYS A 125 4.34 34.89 22.77
C CYS A 125 3.36 33.86 22.20
N ASP A 126 2.40 33.42 23.03
CA ASP A 126 1.17 32.77 22.53
C ASP A 126 0.16 33.84 22.12
N CYS A 127 0.06 34.11 20.83
CA CYS A 127 -0.86 35.04 20.20
C CYS A 127 -2.02 34.32 19.49
N THR A 128 -2.36 33.09 19.90
CA THR A 128 -3.40 32.30 19.22
C THR A 128 -4.75 33.02 19.25
N GLY A 129 -5.33 33.29 18.08
CA GLY A 129 -6.62 33.95 17.93
C GLY A 129 -6.67 35.39 18.44
N VAL A 130 -5.52 36.06 18.57
CA VAL A 130 -5.44 37.48 18.95
C VAL A 130 -6.03 38.38 17.85
N ASP A 131 -6.63 39.49 18.25
CA ASP A 131 -7.18 40.51 17.35
C ASP A 131 -6.25 41.73 17.29
N PHE A 132 -5.52 41.90 16.20
CA PHE A 132 -4.73 43.09 15.87
C PHE A 132 -5.40 43.96 14.79
N GLU A 133 -6.71 43.86 14.52
CA GLU A 133 -7.34 44.58 13.40
C GLU A 133 -6.99 46.08 13.45
N GLY A 134 -6.35 46.59 12.40
CA GLY A 134 -5.99 48.00 12.30
C GLY A 134 -4.90 48.48 13.27
N ALA A 135 -4.13 47.59 13.91
CA ALA A 135 -3.04 47.99 14.80
C ALA A 135 -1.82 48.57 14.05
N LEU A 136 -1.04 49.41 14.73
CA LEU A 136 0.29 49.86 14.27
C LEU A 136 1.34 48.93 14.86
N LEU A 137 2.03 48.18 14.00
CA LEU A 137 2.98 47.12 14.32
C LEU A 137 4.36 47.37 13.67
N ILE A 138 4.71 48.63 13.38
CA ILE A 138 5.94 48.98 12.67
C ILE A 138 7.14 48.58 13.53
N GLY A 139 8.02 47.74 12.98
CA GLY A 139 9.21 47.25 13.68
C GLY A 139 8.92 46.39 14.92
N THR A 140 7.69 45.90 15.09
CA THR A 140 7.34 44.98 16.17
C THR A 140 8.01 43.62 15.93
N ASP A 141 8.54 43.02 16.99
CA ASP A 141 9.16 41.69 16.95
C ASP A 141 8.14 40.61 17.33
N PHE A 142 7.70 39.83 16.37
CA PHE A 142 6.86 38.63 16.53
C PHE A 142 7.63 37.33 16.30
N SER A 143 8.97 37.37 16.29
CA SER A 143 9.77 36.18 16.04
C SER A 143 9.45 35.07 17.05
N ASP A 144 9.46 33.82 16.58
CA ASP A 144 9.13 32.61 17.36
C ASP A 144 7.73 32.62 18.03
N SER A 145 6.84 33.56 17.71
CA SER A 145 5.50 33.66 18.29
C SER A 145 4.47 32.72 17.63
N VAL A 146 3.41 32.37 18.36
CA VAL A 146 2.29 31.57 17.84
C VAL A 146 1.12 32.48 17.49
N LEU A 147 0.93 32.77 16.20
CA LEU A 147 -0.12 33.64 15.65
C LEU A 147 -1.21 32.85 14.92
N THR A 148 -1.44 31.60 15.32
CA THR A 148 -2.43 30.73 14.66
C THR A 148 -3.82 31.34 14.82
N GLU A 149 -4.54 31.48 13.70
CA GLU A 149 -5.88 32.10 13.63
C GLU A 149 -5.93 33.57 14.12
N ALA A 150 -4.80 34.28 14.17
CA ALA A 150 -4.75 35.70 14.52
C ALA A 150 -5.35 36.60 13.42
N ASP A 151 -6.02 37.70 13.82
CA ASP A 151 -6.49 38.74 12.91
C ASP A 151 -5.47 39.88 12.87
N LEU A 152 -4.70 39.97 11.78
CA LEU A 152 -3.77 41.04 11.45
C LEU A 152 -4.30 41.88 10.28
N SER A 153 -5.60 41.84 10.00
CA SER A 153 -6.19 42.53 8.88
C SER A 153 -6.07 44.05 9.07
N ARG A 154 -5.81 44.76 7.96
CA ARG A 154 -5.67 46.23 7.93
C ARG A 154 -4.59 46.80 8.86
N THR A 155 -3.64 45.99 9.31
CA THR A 155 -2.51 46.43 10.14
C THR A 155 -1.47 47.21 9.33
N ARG A 156 -0.63 47.98 10.02
CA ARG A 156 0.62 48.51 9.47
C ARG A 156 1.79 47.87 10.18
N ALA A 157 2.35 46.83 9.58
CA ALA A 157 3.44 46.01 10.10
C ALA A 157 4.68 46.11 9.19
N SER A 158 4.93 47.29 8.61
CA SER A 158 6.12 47.49 7.78
C SER A 158 7.39 47.29 8.59
N GLY A 159 8.31 46.49 8.06
CA GLY A 159 9.54 46.10 8.73
C GLY A 159 9.38 45.29 10.03
N ALA A 160 8.20 44.74 10.32
CA ALA A 160 8.01 43.83 11.45
C ALA A 160 8.75 42.51 11.24
N ASP A 161 9.15 41.86 12.34
CA ASP A 161 9.83 40.56 12.33
C ASP A 161 8.83 39.46 12.67
N PHE A 162 8.55 38.56 11.73
CA PHE A 162 7.73 37.35 11.88
C PHE A 162 8.58 36.08 11.69
N THR A 163 9.89 36.15 11.91
CA THR A 163 10.79 35.01 11.68
C THR A 163 10.38 33.82 12.54
N GLN A 164 10.27 32.63 11.92
CA GLN A 164 9.80 31.39 12.55
C GLN A 164 8.40 31.45 13.22
N ALA A 165 7.61 32.50 12.97
CA ALA A 165 6.29 32.63 13.56
C ALA A 165 5.30 31.59 13.02
N ALA A 166 4.47 31.03 13.89
CA ALA A 166 3.43 30.07 13.51
C ALA A 166 2.10 30.78 13.21
N MET A 167 1.89 31.18 11.96
CA MET A 167 0.78 32.03 11.48
C MET A 167 -0.29 31.24 10.71
N LYS A 168 -0.45 29.95 11.01
CA LYS A 168 -1.43 29.10 10.31
C LYS A 168 -2.83 29.72 10.42
N ARG A 169 -3.51 29.90 9.29
CA ARG A 169 -4.85 30.52 9.18
C ARG A 169 -4.97 31.96 9.71
N ALA A 170 -3.86 32.69 9.87
CA ALA A 170 -3.93 34.11 10.19
C ALA A 170 -4.59 34.91 9.06
N ASP A 171 -5.30 35.98 9.41
CA ASP A 171 -5.88 36.94 8.47
C ASP A 171 -4.98 38.17 8.36
N LEU A 172 -4.36 38.38 7.20
CA LEU A 172 -3.50 39.52 6.88
C LEU A 172 -4.17 40.44 5.84
N THR A 173 -5.49 40.29 5.62
CA THR A 173 -6.22 40.97 4.56
C THR A 173 -6.01 42.48 4.60
N SER A 174 -5.62 43.05 3.46
CA SER A 174 -5.42 44.50 3.28
C SER A 174 -4.45 45.16 4.27
N GLY A 175 -3.54 44.40 4.90
CA GLY A 175 -2.47 44.97 5.73
C GLY A 175 -1.25 45.42 4.93
N ASP A 176 -0.47 46.34 5.49
CA ASP A 176 0.84 46.77 4.99
C ASP A 176 1.95 46.02 5.73
N PHE A 177 2.57 45.06 5.06
CA PHE A 177 3.69 44.24 5.52
C PHE A 177 4.94 44.50 4.67
N SER A 178 5.06 45.70 4.08
CA SER A 178 6.20 46.06 3.25
C SER A 178 7.51 45.96 4.03
N GLY A 179 8.49 45.24 3.48
CA GLY A 179 9.79 44.99 4.10
C GLY A 179 9.77 44.14 5.38
N ALA A 180 8.65 43.53 5.76
CA ALA A 180 8.59 42.62 6.91
C ALA A 180 9.38 41.33 6.64
N ASP A 181 9.86 40.68 7.71
CA ASP A 181 10.60 39.42 7.64
C ASP A 181 9.73 38.22 8.04
N PHE A 182 9.39 37.37 7.08
CA PHE A 182 8.64 36.11 7.26
C PHE A 182 9.55 34.89 7.05
N THR A 183 10.87 35.02 7.25
CA THR A 183 11.79 33.88 7.07
C THR A 183 11.39 32.72 7.98
N ASP A 184 11.25 31.53 7.39
CA ASP A 184 10.80 30.30 8.05
C ASP A 184 9.41 30.37 8.73
N ALA A 185 8.60 31.40 8.43
CA ALA A 185 7.25 31.53 8.99
C ALA A 185 6.26 30.50 8.38
N ASP A 186 5.32 30.01 9.20
CA ASP A 186 4.27 29.10 8.76
C ASP A 186 2.95 29.84 8.49
N LEU A 187 2.70 30.20 7.23
CA LEU A 187 1.49 30.88 6.75
C LEU A 187 0.50 29.91 6.08
N GLU A 188 0.52 28.63 6.46
CA GLU A 188 -0.38 27.61 5.90
C GLU A 188 -1.85 28.04 6.07
N GLU A 189 -2.64 27.97 5.00
CA GLU A 189 -4.05 28.39 4.96
C GLU A 189 -4.31 29.88 5.34
N ALA A 190 -3.29 30.73 5.44
CA ALA A 190 -3.45 32.15 5.77
C ALA A 190 -4.17 32.94 4.67
N VAL A 191 -4.82 34.05 5.04
CA VAL A 191 -5.54 34.94 4.11
C VAL A 191 -4.73 36.23 3.95
N LEU A 192 -4.14 36.45 2.78
CA LEU A 192 -3.31 37.63 2.48
C LEU A 192 -3.95 38.50 1.38
N SER A 193 -5.26 38.36 1.17
CA SER A 193 -6.00 39.04 0.11
C SER A 193 -5.75 40.55 0.15
N SER A 194 -5.27 41.11 -0.97
CA SER A 194 -4.95 42.55 -1.12
C SER A 194 -3.91 43.11 -0.13
N ALA A 195 -3.12 42.26 0.53
CA ALA A 195 -2.00 42.71 1.38
C ALA A 195 -0.81 43.24 0.55
N ASP A 196 -0.06 44.18 1.11
CA ASP A 196 1.20 44.67 0.53
C ASP A 196 2.39 43.97 1.23
N LEU A 197 3.13 43.14 0.49
CA LEU A 197 4.36 42.46 0.90
C LEU A 197 5.56 42.91 0.05
N LYS A 198 5.54 44.14 -0.47
CA LYS A 198 6.67 44.69 -1.25
C LYS A 198 7.98 44.58 -0.47
N GLY A 199 8.98 43.99 -1.10
CA GLY A 199 10.32 43.85 -0.50
C GLY A 199 10.39 42.97 0.75
N ALA A 200 9.32 42.24 1.11
CA ALA A 200 9.32 41.35 2.27
C ALA A 200 10.32 40.18 2.09
N HIS A 201 10.81 39.63 3.20
CA HIS A 201 11.63 38.42 3.19
C HIS A 201 10.74 37.20 3.43
N LEU A 202 10.68 36.28 2.48
CA LEU A 202 9.85 35.06 2.50
C LEU A 202 10.72 33.81 2.30
N LEU A 203 11.97 33.86 2.76
CA LEU A 203 12.90 32.74 2.65
C LEU A 203 12.32 31.54 3.40
N GLN A 204 12.10 30.42 2.70
CA GLN A 204 11.50 29.19 3.24
C GLN A 204 10.09 29.35 3.86
N ALA A 205 9.42 30.49 3.68
CA ALA A 205 8.08 30.71 4.21
C ALA A 205 7.07 29.69 3.62
N ASN A 206 6.21 29.14 4.47
CA ASN A 206 5.20 28.17 4.06
C ASN A 206 3.86 28.84 3.76
N LEU A 207 3.55 29.10 2.49
CA LEU A 207 2.27 29.65 2.01
C LEU A 207 1.36 28.54 1.44
N PHE A 208 1.47 27.31 1.95
CA PHE A 208 0.66 26.19 1.47
C PHE A 208 -0.83 26.48 1.66
N GLU A 209 -1.62 26.37 0.59
CA GLU A 209 -3.04 26.73 0.53
C GLU A 209 -3.38 28.16 1.00
N ALA A 210 -2.42 29.08 1.06
CA ALA A 210 -2.68 30.48 1.41
C ALA A 210 -3.46 31.21 0.30
N ASP A 211 -4.23 32.24 0.68
CA ASP A 211 -5.01 33.08 -0.25
C ASP A 211 -4.28 34.39 -0.54
N LEU A 212 -3.71 34.52 -1.72
CA LEU A 212 -2.91 35.69 -2.13
C LEU A 212 -3.60 36.49 -3.24
N ILE A 213 -4.94 36.54 -3.24
CA ILE A 213 -5.67 37.27 -4.26
C ILE A 213 -5.27 38.74 -4.21
N LYS A 214 -4.77 39.29 -5.32
CA LYS A 214 -4.30 40.69 -5.43
C LYS A 214 -3.20 41.10 -4.43
N THR A 215 -2.50 40.15 -3.84
CA THR A 215 -1.35 40.44 -2.97
C THR A 215 -0.18 40.98 -3.79
N ASP A 216 0.52 41.99 -3.27
CA ASP A 216 1.70 42.55 -3.92
C ASP A 216 2.99 42.01 -3.28
N LEU A 217 3.72 41.16 -4.01
CA LEU A 217 4.99 40.57 -3.60
C LEU A 217 6.17 41.15 -4.41
N THR A 218 6.00 42.31 -5.05
CA THR A 218 7.05 42.88 -5.90
C THR A 218 8.32 43.18 -5.09
N GLY A 219 9.46 42.71 -5.59
CA GLY A 219 10.75 42.85 -4.92
C GLY A 219 10.98 41.93 -3.70
N ALA A 220 10.04 41.05 -3.35
CA ALA A 220 10.19 40.13 -2.22
C ALA A 220 11.28 39.07 -2.46
N VAL A 221 11.98 38.67 -1.38
CA VAL A 221 12.98 37.59 -1.41
C VAL A 221 12.29 36.26 -1.13
N THR A 222 12.18 35.38 -2.13
CA THR A 222 11.26 34.23 -2.11
C THR A 222 11.92 32.87 -2.24
N LEU A 223 13.24 32.77 -2.01
CA LEU A 223 13.95 31.50 -2.16
C LEU A 223 13.36 30.42 -1.22
N GLY A 224 12.96 29.28 -1.77
CA GLY A 224 12.39 28.19 -0.98
C GLY A 224 10.95 28.40 -0.49
N MET A 225 10.34 29.56 -0.80
CA MET A 225 8.93 29.83 -0.50
C MET A 225 8.03 28.75 -1.09
N ASN A 226 7.09 28.23 -0.29
CA ASN A 226 6.16 27.19 -0.71
C ASN A 226 4.79 27.76 -1.01
N VAL A 227 4.38 27.82 -2.28
CA VAL A 227 3.04 28.26 -2.71
C VAL A 227 2.13 27.10 -3.11
N GLY A 228 2.43 25.87 -2.68
CA GLY A 228 1.66 24.68 -2.99
C GLY A 228 0.18 24.86 -2.66
N GLY A 229 -0.72 24.71 -3.63
CA GLY A 229 -2.16 24.84 -3.41
C GLY A 229 -2.67 26.28 -3.15
N ALA A 230 -1.79 27.29 -3.19
CA ALA A 230 -2.17 28.68 -2.98
C ALA A 230 -3.07 29.22 -4.11
N ASN A 231 -3.83 30.28 -3.81
CA ASN A 231 -4.58 31.03 -4.82
C ASN A 231 -3.87 32.34 -5.10
N LEU A 232 -3.31 32.48 -6.30
CA LEU A 232 -2.52 33.65 -6.68
C LEU A 232 -3.28 34.61 -7.59
N THR A 233 -4.60 34.50 -7.71
CA THR A 233 -5.39 35.28 -8.68
C THR A 233 -5.09 36.79 -8.57
N ASN A 234 -4.57 37.38 -9.64
CA ASN A 234 -4.14 38.78 -9.73
C ASN A 234 -3.03 39.20 -8.74
N ALA A 235 -2.29 38.26 -8.14
CA ALA A 235 -1.12 38.57 -7.33
C ALA A 235 0.02 39.14 -8.19
N ALA A 236 0.72 40.15 -7.69
CA ALA A 236 1.93 40.67 -8.33
C ALA A 236 3.15 39.92 -7.76
N LEU A 237 3.74 39.03 -8.55
CA LEU A 237 4.87 38.19 -8.15
C LEU A 237 6.22 38.77 -8.58
N PRO A 238 7.32 38.47 -7.87
CA PRO A 238 8.66 38.76 -8.34
C PRO A 238 9.03 37.88 -9.56
N ASP A 239 9.87 38.41 -10.46
CA ASP A 239 10.27 37.75 -11.71
C ASP A 239 10.78 36.32 -11.51
N ALA A 240 11.51 36.07 -10.41
CA ALA A 240 12.08 34.77 -10.07
C ALA A 240 11.04 33.64 -9.88
N VAL A 241 9.78 34.00 -9.57
CA VAL A 241 8.69 33.04 -9.32
C VAL A 241 7.64 33.08 -10.42
N ALA A 242 7.49 34.21 -11.11
CA ALA A 242 6.43 34.48 -12.08
C ALA A 242 6.40 33.50 -13.28
N GLU A 243 7.54 32.93 -13.67
CA GLU A 243 7.64 32.05 -14.85
C GLU A 243 7.17 30.60 -14.59
N PHE A 244 7.11 30.14 -13.34
CA PHE A 244 6.75 28.76 -12.98
C PHE A 244 7.42 27.68 -13.87
N SER A 245 8.74 27.79 -14.08
CA SER A 245 9.52 26.93 -15.00
C SER A 245 9.40 25.42 -14.76
N SER A 246 8.96 25.00 -13.57
CA SER A 246 8.66 23.59 -13.25
C SER A 246 7.54 22.98 -14.10
N ILE A 247 6.64 23.77 -14.71
CA ILE A 247 5.52 23.25 -15.52
C ILE A 247 6.03 22.41 -16.69
N GLY A 248 7.07 22.85 -17.41
CA GLY A 248 7.64 22.08 -18.52
C GLY A 248 8.26 20.74 -18.07
N ILE A 249 8.90 20.73 -16.90
CA ILE A 249 9.45 19.51 -16.28
C ILE A 249 8.31 18.55 -15.89
N ILE A 250 7.20 19.09 -15.38
CA ILE A 250 6.00 18.33 -15.03
C ILE A 250 5.37 17.72 -16.28
N GLU A 251 5.27 18.46 -17.39
CA GLU A 251 4.73 17.95 -18.64
C GLU A 251 5.52 16.75 -19.17
N GLU A 252 6.86 16.87 -19.27
CA GLU A 252 7.72 15.78 -19.73
C GLU A 252 7.66 14.56 -18.78
N SER A 253 7.66 14.80 -17.48
CA SER A 253 7.53 13.70 -16.50
C SER A 253 6.15 13.02 -16.57
N SER A 254 5.06 13.74 -16.83
CA SER A 254 3.74 13.13 -17.07
C SER A 254 3.75 12.19 -18.28
N LYS A 255 4.39 12.57 -19.40
CA LYS A 255 4.50 11.73 -20.60
C LYS A 255 5.23 10.42 -20.31
N ILE A 256 6.33 10.48 -19.56
CA ILE A 256 7.11 9.30 -19.14
C ILE A 256 6.27 8.39 -18.24
N ILE A 257 5.62 8.95 -17.21
CA ILE A 257 4.78 8.19 -16.27
C ILE A 257 3.64 7.49 -16.99
N ARG A 258 2.96 8.17 -17.92
CA ARG A 258 1.92 7.57 -18.76
C ARG A 258 2.46 6.37 -19.54
N THR A 259 3.63 6.53 -20.15
CA THR A 259 4.25 5.45 -20.94
C THR A 259 4.56 4.24 -20.06
N LEU A 260 5.20 4.47 -18.90
CA LEU A 260 5.50 3.41 -17.93
C LEU A 260 4.24 2.67 -17.46
N PHE A 261 3.18 3.42 -17.17
CA PHE A 261 1.89 2.86 -16.75
C PHE A 261 1.28 1.96 -17.82
N LEU A 262 1.24 2.41 -19.08
CA LEU A 262 0.70 1.62 -20.19
C LEU A 262 1.55 0.38 -20.49
N THR A 263 2.88 0.52 -20.45
CA THR A 263 3.81 -0.62 -20.57
C THR A 263 3.56 -1.64 -19.47
N MET A 264 3.40 -1.19 -18.23
CA MET A 264 3.09 -2.04 -17.09
C MET A 264 1.75 -2.77 -17.27
N LEU A 265 0.70 -2.06 -17.71
CA LEU A 265 -0.62 -2.65 -17.94
C LEU A 265 -0.58 -3.71 -19.07
N SER A 266 0.19 -3.45 -20.13
CA SER A 266 0.40 -4.43 -21.20
C SER A 266 1.17 -5.66 -20.73
N ALA A 267 2.24 -5.47 -19.93
CA ALA A 267 2.99 -6.56 -19.33
C ALA A 267 2.13 -7.39 -18.37
N PHE A 268 1.27 -6.74 -17.60
CA PHE A 268 0.28 -7.38 -16.74
C PHE A 268 -0.70 -8.20 -17.57
N ALA A 269 -1.32 -7.62 -18.60
CA ALA A 269 -2.33 -8.29 -19.41
C ALA A 269 -1.76 -9.52 -20.13
N TYR A 270 -0.56 -9.38 -20.71
CA TYR A 270 0.16 -10.50 -21.32
C TYR A 270 0.40 -11.61 -20.29
N SER A 271 0.89 -11.24 -19.10
CA SER A 271 1.20 -12.23 -18.07
C SER A 271 -0.03 -12.94 -17.53
N ALA A 272 -1.12 -12.20 -17.30
CA ALA A 272 -2.39 -12.76 -16.88
C ALA A 272 -2.94 -13.74 -17.92
N LEU A 273 -2.85 -13.41 -19.21
CA LEU A 273 -3.27 -14.30 -20.29
C LEU A 273 -2.39 -15.56 -20.38
N THR A 274 -1.08 -15.41 -20.24
CA THR A 274 -0.15 -16.55 -20.21
C THR A 274 -0.46 -17.46 -19.03
N ILE A 275 -0.71 -16.90 -17.85
CA ILE A 275 -1.06 -17.68 -16.65
C ILE A 275 -2.36 -18.43 -16.86
N ALA A 276 -3.39 -17.76 -17.39
CA ALA A 276 -4.70 -18.34 -17.63
C ALA A 276 -4.72 -19.43 -18.73
N SER A 277 -3.80 -19.36 -19.69
CA SER A 277 -3.72 -20.32 -20.81
C SER A 277 -2.75 -21.48 -20.58
N THR A 278 -1.87 -21.41 -19.57
CA THR A 278 -0.91 -22.47 -19.25
C THR A 278 -1.60 -23.62 -18.51
N THR A 279 -1.54 -24.85 -19.05
CA THR A 279 -2.02 -26.05 -18.34
C THR A 279 -1.01 -26.56 -17.31
N ASP A 280 -1.46 -27.37 -16.35
CA ASP A 280 -0.59 -27.93 -15.31
C ASP A 280 0.50 -28.82 -15.92
N ALA A 281 0.15 -29.62 -16.94
CA ALA A 281 1.12 -30.44 -17.65
C ALA A 281 2.17 -29.57 -18.36
N GLN A 282 1.78 -28.47 -19.00
CA GLN A 282 2.72 -27.56 -19.66
C GLN A 282 3.68 -26.91 -18.65
N LEU A 283 3.17 -26.49 -17.49
CA LEU A 283 3.97 -25.90 -16.41
C LEU A 283 5.02 -26.88 -15.86
N LEU A 284 4.63 -28.14 -15.67
CA LEU A 284 5.49 -29.18 -15.08
C LEU A 284 6.48 -29.80 -16.09
N THR A 285 6.11 -29.87 -17.37
CA THR A 285 6.93 -30.54 -18.40
C THR A 285 7.83 -29.59 -19.20
N ASP A 286 7.61 -28.28 -19.11
CA ASP A 286 8.26 -27.23 -19.92
C ASP A 286 8.21 -27.55 -21.44
N SER A 287 7.12 -28.18 -21.87
CA SER A 287 6.96 -28.75 -23.21
C SER A 287 6.65 -27.72 -24.30
N THR A 288 6.35 -26.48 -23.92
CA THR A 288 6.01 -25.39 -24.83
C THR A 288 6.82 -24.13 -24.50
N SER A 289 7.10 -23.35 -25.54
CA SER A 289 7.75 -22.04 -25.43
C SER A 289 6.86 -20.97 -26.04
N PHE A 290 6.75 -19.82 -25.40
CA PHE A 290 6.01 -18.68 -25.92
C PHE A 290 6.94 -17.64 -26.52
N PRO A 291 6.64 -17.11 -27.71
CA PRO A 291 7.37 -15.96 -28.23
C PRO A 291 6.99 -14.71 -27.43
N LEU A 292 7.99 -13.97 -26.96
CA LEU A 292 7.75 -12.64 -26.38
C LEU A 292 7.19 -11.69 -27.45
N PRO A 293 6.17 -10.86 -27.14
CA PRO A 293 5.42 -10.10 -28.14
C PRO A 293 6.26 -9.08 -28.94
N ILE A 294 7.41 -8.66 -28.42
CA ILE A 294 8.27 -7.64 -29.05
C ILE A 294 9.53 -8.26 -29.67
N ILE A 295 10.18 -9.18 -28.96
CA ILE A 295 11.51 -9.71 -29.34
C ILE A 295 11.37 -11.06 -30.07
N GLN A 296 10.17 -11.64 -30.09
CA GLN A 296 9.85 -12.97 -30.67
C GLN A 296 10.78 -14.10 -30.21
N THR A 297 11.53 -13.89 -29.13
CA THR A 297 12.41 -14.89 -28.57
C THR A 297 11.56 -15.93 -27.84
N PRO A 298 11.69 -17.22 -28.16
CA PRO A 298 10.97 -18.26 -27.46
C PRO A 298 11.49 -18.34 -26.02
N VAL A 299 10.60 -18.11 -25.05
CA VAL A 299 10.88 -18.28 -23.63
C VAL A 299 10.11 -19.50 -23.14
N SER A 300 10.79 -20.37 -22.39
CA SER A 300 10.14 -21.54 -21.81
C SER A 300 9.16 -21.12 -20.72
N ILE A 301 8.12 -21.91 -20.46
CA ILE A 301 7.10 -21.56 -19.48
C ILE A 301 7.73 -21.41 -18.10
N GLN A 302 8.62 -22.32 -17.71
CA GLN A 302 9.27 -22.23 -16.40
C GLN A 302 10.10 -20.94 -16.25
N GLN A 303 10.82 -20.55 -17.30
CA GLN A 303 11.57 -19.28 -17.30
C GLN A 303 10.65 -18.07 -17.23
N PHE A 304 9.49 -18.11 -17.89
CA PHE A 304 8.50 -17.04 -17.81
C PHE A 304 8.00 -16.86 -16.37
N TYR A 305 7.58 -17.93 -15.70
CA TYR A 305 7.11 -17.87 -14.32
C TYR A 305 8.21 -17.42 -13.35
N LEU A 306 9.48 -17.75 -13.63
CA LEU A 306 10.60 -17.29 -12.82
C LEU A 306 10.93 -15.81 -13.01
N VAL A 307 10.91 -15.30 -14.25
CA VAL A 307 11.47 -13.97 -14.58
C VAL A 307 10.39 -12.88 -14.63
N ALA A 308 9.22 -13.17 -15.19
CA ALA A 308 8.16 -12.17 -15.40
C ALA A 308 7.73 -11.45 -14.10
N PRO A 309 7.59 -12.13 -12.95
CA PRO A 309 7.25 -11.47 -11.68
C PRO A 309 8.22 -10.34 -11.30
N PHE A 310 9.52 -10.53 -11.51
CA PHE A 310 10.55 -9.55 -11.18
C PHE A 310 10.61 -8.41 -12.18
N GLY A 311 10.47 -8.71 -13.46
CA GLY A 311 10.38 -7.68 -14.49
C GLY A 311 9.21 -6.72 -14.23
N ILE A 312 8.06 -7.27 -13.85
CA ILE A 312 6.86 -6.49 -13.57
C ILE A 312 6.99 -5.74 -12.24
N ALA A 313 7.50 -6.37 -11.19
CA ALA A 313 7.76 -5.69 -9.92
C ALA A 313 8.77 -4.54 -10.07
N GLY A 314 9.85 -4.74 -10.85
CA GLY A 314 10.84 -3.71 -11.14
C GLY A 314 10.26 -2.55 -11.95
N LEU A 315 9.50 -2.84 -13.00
CA LEU A 315 8.80 -1.82 -13.79
C LEU A 315 7.80 -1.03 -12.95
N PHE A 316 7.09 -1.71 -12.06
CA PHE A 316 6.15 -1.09 -11.13
C PHE A 316 6.83 -0.18 -10.12
N LEU A 317 7.93 -0.64 -9.50
CA LEU A 317 8.73 0.18 -8.59
C LEU A 317 9.26 1.44 -9.30
N TYR A 318 9.75 1.27 -10.52
CA TYR A 318 10.21 2.39 -11.33
C TYR A 318 9.09 3.40 -11.62
N PHE A 319 7.90 2.91 -11.98
CA PHE A 319 6.70 3.74 -12.13
C PHE A 319 6.36 4.51 -10.84
N LEU A 320 6.32 3.84 -9.68
CA LEU A 320 6.03 4.48 -8.40
C LEU A 320 7.04 5.58 -8.09
N LEU A 321 8.35 5.30 -8.17
CA LEU A 321 9.38 6.30 -7.89
C LEU A 321 9.28 7.54 -8.78
N TYR A 322 9.00 7.34 -10.08
CA TYR A 322 8.76 8.43 -11.02
C TYR A 322 7.51 9.23 -10.64
N LEU A 323 6.42 8.53 -10.30
CA LEU A 323 5.17 9.15 -9.89
C LEU A 323 5.34 10.00 -8.62
N GLN A 324 6.09 9.53 -7.62
CA GLN A 324 6.37 10.33 -6.42
C GLN A 324 7.19 11.57 -6.72
N ARG A 325 8.23 11.45 -7.56
CA ARG A 325 9.02 12.62 -7.97
C ARG A 325 8.14 13.65 -8.67
N HIS A 326 7.25 13.19 -9.55
CA HIS A 326 6.32 14.03 -10.28
C HIS A 326 5.34 14.75 -9.35
N TYR A 327 4.74 14.03 -8.41
CA TYR A 327 3.82 14.63 -7.45
C TYR A 327 4.48 15.62 -6.48
N ARG A 328 5.76 15.43 -6.12
CA ARG A 328 6.52 16.45 -5.37
C ARG A 328 6.72 17.74 -6.14
N LEU A 329 6.78 17.69 -7.47
CA LEU A 329 6.87 18.89 -8.31
C LEU A 329 5.51 19.59 -8.38
N ILE A 330 4.42 18.83 -8.54
CA ILE A 330 3.07 19.38 -8.59
C ILE A 330 2.65 19.99 -7.24
N ALA A 331 3.04 19.37 -6.12
CA ALA A 331 2.73 19.85 -4.77
C ALA A 331 3.32 21.25 -4.46
N LYS A 332 4.27 21.73 -5.27
CA LYS A 332 4.85 23.07 -5.15
C LYS A 332 4.13 24.13 -5.99
N LEU A 333 3.23 23.71 -6.89
CA LEU A 333 2.49 24.64 -7.74
C LEU A 333 1.30 25.24 -6.99
N PRO A 334 0.92 26.48 -7.31
CA PRO A 334 -0.32 27.06 -6.80
C PRO A 334 -1.53 26.29 -7.34
N ALA A 335 -2.62 26.31 -6.59
CA ALA A 335 -3.91 25.78 -7.05
C ALA A 335 -4.49 26.63 -8.19
N ILE A 336 -4.35 27.96 -8.08
CA ILE A 336 -4.79 28.94 -9.07
C ILE A 336 -3.64 29.90 -9.37
N PHE A 337 -3.29 30.02 -10.65
CA PHE A 337 -2.21 30.87 -11.13
C PHE A 337 -2.59 32.37 -11.13
N PRO A 338 -1.61 33.29 -11.31
CA PRO A 338 -1.86 34.73 -11.31
C PRO A 338 -2.91 35.22 -12.31
N ASP A 339 -3.04 34.55 -13.45
CA ASP A 339 -4.04 34.86 -14.47
C ASP A 339 -5.44 34.29 -14.17
N GLY A 340 -5.61 33.65 -13.01
CA GLY A 340 -6.86 33.00 -12.60
C GLY A 340 -7.06 31.60 -13.17
N THR A 341 -6.10 31.06 -13.93
CA THR A 341 -6.22 29.69 -14.45
C THR A 341 -5.98 28.65 -13.35
N PRO A 342 -6.86 27.64 -13.20
CA PRO A 342 -6.62 26.50 -12.33
C PRO A 342 -5.40 25.68 -12.77
N PHE A 343 -4.73 25.03 -11.83
CA PHE A 343 -3.52 24.28 -12.16
C PHE A 343 -3.76 23.09 -13.10
N ASP A 344 -4.90 22.42 -12.98
CA ASP A 344 -5.26 21.25 -13.78
C ASP A 344 -5.44 21.58 -15.27
N GLU A 345 -5.80 22.82 -15.61
CA GLU A 345 -5.89 23.29 -16.99
C GLU A 345 -4.52 23.55 -17.63
N ARG A 346 -3.50 23.86 -16.82
CA ARG A 346 -2.12 24.07 -17.29
C ARG A 346 -1.30 22.78 -17.35
N LEU A 347 -1.73 21.73 -16.66
CA LEU A 347 -1.02 20.46 -16.63
C LEU A 347 -1.37 19.58 -17.83
N TYR A 348 -0.43 18.69 -18.16
CA TYR A 348 -0.65 17.66 -19.15
C TYR A 348 -1.90 16.81 -18.80
N PRO A 349 -2.88 16.67 -19.72
CA PRO A 349 -4.12 15.96 -19.44
C PRO A 349 -3.88 14.46 -19.31
N TRP A 350 -3.90 13.97 -18.07
CA TRP A 350 -3.66 12.59 -17.72
C TRP A 350 -4.41 12.20 -16.45
N MET A 351 -4.89 10.96 -16.37
CA MET A 351 -5.80 10.51 -15.31
C MET A 351 -5.25 10.70 -13.88
N PHE A 352 -3.93 10.64 -13.74
CA PHE A 352 -3.24 10.84 -12.46
C PHE A 352 -3.08 12.31 -12.06
N ASN A 353 -3.20 13.24 -13.01
CA ASN A 353 -3.16 14.69 -12.76
C ASN A 353 -4.57 15.22 -12.48
N THR A 354 -5.57 14.76 -13.22
CA THR A 354 -6.98 15.13 -12.99
C THR A 354 -7.48 14.74 -11.60
N TRP A 355 -6.93 13.66 -11.04
CA TRP A 355 -7.23 13.23 -9.68
C TRP A 355 -6.74 14.20 -8.60
N LEU A 356 -5.64 14.92 -8.85
CA LEU A 356 -5.04 15.85 -7.90
C LEU A 356 -5.94 17.05 -7.59
N ARG A 357 -6.92 17.34 -8.44
CA ARG A 357 -7.89 18.41 -8.20
C ARG A 357 -8.61 18.23 -6.86
N GLY A 358 -8.95 17.00 -6.51
CA GLY A 358 -9.61 16.68 -5.24
C GLY A 358 -8.71 16.81 -4.01
N PHE A 359 -7.43 17.14 -4.18
CA PHE A 359 -6.49 17.33 -3.07
C PHE A 359 -6.37 18.76 -2.60
N TYR A 360 -6.63 19.73 -3.48
CA TYR A 360 -6.60 21.13 -3.10
C TYR A 360 -8.01 21.60 -2.76
N ARG A 361 -8.21 22.02 -1.51
CA ARG A 361 -9.52 22.46 -1.03
C ARG A 361 -10.09 23.60 -1.87
N LYS A 362 -9.21 24.50 -2.35
CA LYS A 362 -9.58 25.65 -3.18
C LYS A 362 -10.09 25.31 -4.58
N LEU A 363 -9.88 24.06 -5.01
CA LEU A 363 -10.33 23.54 -6.29
C LEU A 363 -11.49 22.54 -6.14
N GLU A 364 -12.03 22.42 -4.91
CA GLU A 364 -13.10 21.49 -4.59
C GLU A 364 -14.22 21.58 -5.63
N PRO A 365 -14.63 20.44 -6.21
CA PRO A 365 -15.71 20.40 -7.17
C PRO A 365 -17.06 20.57 -6.47
N GLN A 366 -18.03 21.17 -7.16
CA GLN A 366 -19.41 20.67 -7.07
C GLN A 366 -19.35 19.16 -7.42
N GLU A 367 -19.35 18.28 -6.42
CA GLU A 367 -19.11 16.83 -6.60
C GLU A 367 -19.99 16.25 -7.72
N LYS A 368 -19.35 15.71 -8.79
CA LYS A 368 -19.98 14.76 -9.68
C LYS A 368 -19.53 13.36 -9.29
N ILE A 369 -20.49 12.45 -9.08
CA ILE A 369 -20.28 11.02 -8.76
C ILE A 369 -19.26 10.33 -9.69
N SER A 370 -19.12 10.83 -10.92
CA SER A 370 -18.10 10.43 -11.91
C SER A 370 -16.65 10.48 -11.39
N ASP A 371 -16.31 11.48 -10.59
CA ASP A 371 -14.91 11.79 -10.26
C ASP A 371 -14.43 10.88 -9.12
N SER A 372 -15.29 10.58 -8.15
CA SER A 372 -15.03 9.62 -7.06
C SER A 372 -14.84 8.17 -7.57
N CYS A 373 -15.64 7.75 -8.54
CA CYS A 373 -15.45 6.44 -9.20
C CYS A 373 -14.12 6.38 -9.96
N SER A 374 -13.73 7.47 -10.61
CA SER A 374 -12.44 7.58 -11.30
C SER A 374 -11.28 7.50 -10.31
N MET A 375 -11.40 8.10 -9.11
CA MET A 375 -10.37 8.00 -8.05
C MET A 375 -10.14 6.56 -7.58
N LEU A 376 -11.23 5.83 -7.28
CA LEU A 376 -11.15 4.44 -6.82
C LEU A 376 -10.59 3.52 -7.91
N PHE A 377 -10.96 3.78 -9.16
CA PHE A 377 -10.44 3.04 -10.32
C PHE A 377 -8.94 3.27 -10.51
N VAL A 378 -8.47 4.51 -10.41
CA VAL A 378 -7.06 4.88 -10.51
C VAL A 378 -6.25 4.25 -9.37
N ALA A 379 -6.76 4.32 -8.14
CA ALA A 379 -6.14 3.70 -6.97
C ALA A 379 -6.05 2.17 -7.13
N PHE A 380 -7.10 1.52 -7.64
CA PHE A 380 -7.05 0.09 -7.93
C PHE A 380 -6.01 -0.24 -9.03
N LEU A 381 -6.06 0.47 -10.16
CA LEU A 381 -5.19 0.13 -11.28
C LEU A 381 -3.71 0.34 -10.98
N GLY A 382 -3.36 1.40 -10.24
CA GLY A 382 -1.96 1.72 -9.98
C GLY A 382 -1.38 1.18 -8.67
N TRP A 383 -2.16 0.61 -7.73
CA TRP A 383 -1.61 0.20 -6.41
C TRP A 383 -1.78 -1.28 -6.11
N THR A 384 -2.86 -1.90 -6.61
CA THR A 384 -3.19 -3.30 -6.28
C THR A 384 -2.99 -4.26 -7.45
N THR A 385 -3.07 -3.78 -8.69
CA THR A 385 -3.02 -4.62 -9.90
C THR A 385 -1.80 -5.52 -9.96
N VAL A 386 -0.59 -5.00 -9.71
CA VAL A 386 0.64 -5.81 -9.73
C VAL A 386 0.66 -6.84 -8.60
N THR A 387 0.22 -6.47 -7.40
CA THR A 387 0.09 -7.41 -6.28
C THR A 387 -0.86 -8.56 -6.63
N PHE A 388 -1.97 -8.28 -7.33
CA PHE A 388 -2.89 -9.32 -7.80
C PHE A 388 -2.23 -10.28 -8.78
N LEU A 389 -1.48 -9.76 -9.75
CA LEU A 389 -0.74 -10.63 -10.67
C LEU A 389 0.21 -11.56 -9.92
N LEU A 390 0.98 -11.00 -8.98
CA LEU A 390 1.95 -11.76 -8.20
C LEU A 390 1.27 -12.79 -7.30
N LEU A 391 0.08 -12.49 -6.78
CA LEU A 391 -0.75 -13.48 -6.09
C LEU A 391 -1.16 -14.61 -7.03
N PHE A 392 -1.61 -14.32 -8.25
CA PHE A 392 -1.96 -15.35 -9.22
C PHE A 392 -0.75 -16.20 -9.63
N VAL A 393 0.41 -15.59 -9.85
CA VAL A 393 1.66 -16.33 -10.11
C VAL A 393 2.00 -17.23 -8.93
N PHE A 394 1.96 -16.69 -7.70
CA PHE A 394 2.22 -17.44 -6.48
C PHE A 394 1.31 -18.66 -6.36
N LEU A 395 -0.01 -18.45 -6.48
CA LEU A 395 -1.00 -19.53 -6.40
C LEU A 395 -0.80 -20.57 -7.49
N ARG A 396 -0.52 -20.14 -8.72
CA ARG A 396 -0.27 -21.05 -9.84
C ARG A 396 0.99 -21.89 -9.63
N ASN A 397 2.03 -21.30 -9.04
CA ASN A 397 3.29 -21.98 -8.78
C ASN A 397 3.21 -23.05 -7.69
N LEU A 398 2.19 -23.03 -6.82
CA LEU A 398 1.98 -24.06 -5.80
C LEU A 398 1.81 -25.47 -6.41
N VAL A 399 1.28 -25.54 -7.64
CA VAL A 399 1.11 -26.80 -8.41
C VAL A 399 2.45 -27.48 -8.71
N VAL A 400 3.55 -26.71 -8.78
CA VAL A 400 4.91 -27.25 -8.98
C VAL A 400 5.40 -28.01 -7.74
N GLN A 401 4.76 -27.82 -6.58
CA GLN A 401 5.12 -28.47 -5.31
C GLN A 401 6.55 -28.17 -4.83
N ASP A 402 7.10 -27.04 -5.28
CA ASP A 402 8.38 -26.50 -4.83
C ASP A 402 8.16 -25.39 -3.80
N PHE A 403 8.50 -25.71 -2.55
CA PHE A 403 8.39 -24.78 -1.42
C PHE A 403 9.29 -23.56 -1.56
N ASN A 404 10.54 -23.73 -2.01
CA ASN A 404 11.48 -22.63 -2.10
C ASN A 404 11.06 -21.64 -3.18
N LEU A 405 10.63 -22.16 -4.33
CA LEU A 405 10.12 -21.34 -5.41
C LEU A 405 8.81 -20.63 -5.00
N SER A 406 7.93 -21.30 -4.26
CA SER A 406 6.68 -20.69 -3.78
C SER A 406 6.93 -19.61 -2.72
N LEU A 407 7.86 -19.85 -1.79
CA LEU A 407 8.31 -18.85 -0.81
C LEU A 407 8.91 -17.63 -1.51
N PHE A 408 9.67 -17.83 -2.58
CA PHE A 408 10.26 -16.76 -3.36
C PHE A 408 9.21 -15.89 -4.05
N HIS A 409 8.21 -16.49 -4.71
CA HIS A 409 7.08 -15.75 -5.30
C HIS A 409 6.25 -15.00 -4.24
N PHE A 410 6.01 -15.63 -3.09
CA PHE A 410 5.35 -14.98 -1.96
C PHE A 410 6.14 -13.75 -1.48
N GLY A 411 7.47 -13.86 -1.34
CA GLY A 411 8.33 -12.75 -0.96
C GLY A 411 8.26 -11.58 -1.95
N ALA A 412 8.23 -11.86 -3.26
CA ALA A 412 8.06 -10.83 -4.29
C ALA A 412 6.69 -10.12 -4.17
N MET A 413 5.60 -10.89 -4.03
CA MET A 413 4.26 -10.35 -3.82
C MET A 413 4.19 -9.48 -2.56
N ALA A 414 4.71 -9.96 -1.43
CA ALA A 414 4.70 -9.24 -0.17
C ALA A 414 5.52 -7.95 -0.22
N SER A 415 6.68 -7.98 -0.87
CA SER A 415 7.52 -6.81 -1.07
C SER A 415 6.80 -5.72 -1.86
N VAL A 416 6.15 -6.09 -2.97
CA VAL A 416 5.36 -5.14 -3.77
C VAL A 416 4.17 -4.58 -2.99
N ALA A 417 3.44 -5.42 -2.26
CA ALA A 417 2.32 -4.98 -1.43
C ALA A 417 2.74 -3.95 -0.37
N LEU A 418 3.85 -4.20 0.33
CA LEU A 418 4.40 -3.30 1.35
C LEU A 418 4.91 -2.00 0.73
N LEU A 419 5.58 -2.07 -0.43
CA LEU A 419 6.04 -0.89 -1.16
C LEU A 419 4.87 -0.02 -1.64
N SER A 420 3.79 -0.62 -2.17
CA SER A 420 2.56 0.11 -2.50
C SER A 420 1.97 0.82 -1.29
N CYS A 421 1.88 0.14 -0.15
CA CYS A 421 1.39 0.74 1.10
C CYS A 421 2.27 1.91 1.55
N TRP A 422 3.60 1.71 1.57
CA TRP A 422 4.56 2.75 1.93
C TRP A 422 4.44 3.96 1.00
N PHE A 423 4.31 3.71 -0.30
CA PHE A 423 4.14 4.76 -1.29
C PHE A 423 2.87 5.58 -1.07
N SER A 424 1.73 4.92 -0.85
CA SER A 424 0.48 5.60 -0.50
C SER A 424 0.64 6.45 0.76
N HIS A 425 1.28 5.92 1.80
CA HIS A 425 1.53 6.70 3.01
C HIS A 425 2.37 7.96 2.71
N GLN A 426 3.45 7.83 1.93
CA GLN A 426 4.28 8.97 1.54
C GLN A 426 3.49 10.00 0.72
N LEU A 427 2.70 9.54 -0.25
CA LEU A 427 1.92 10.39 -1.13
C LEU A 427 0.89 11.21 -0.36
N PHE A 428 0.03 10.53 0.39
CA PHE A 428 -1.11 11.19 1.02
C PHE A 428 -0.70 11.94 2.28
N ASN A 429 0.15 11.37 3.14
CA ASN A 429 0.43 12.00 4.43
C ASN A 429 1.60 13.00 4.36
N ARG A 430 2.62 12.75 3.52
CA ARG A 430 3.82 13.61 3.50
C ARG A 430 3.85 14.62 2.35
N ILE A 431 3.38 14.24 1.16
CA ILE A 431 3.41 15.14 -0.01
C ILE A 431 2.21 16.08 0.01
N PHE A 432 0.99 15.54 0.15
CA PHE A 432 -0.23 16.34 0.12
C PHE A 432 -0.85 16.63 1.49
N ARG A 433 -0.33 16.05 2.59
CA ARG A 433 -0.83 16.22 3.96
C ARG A 433 -2.34 15.94 4.14
N LEU A 434 -2.88 14.98 3.37
CA LEU A 434 -4.30 14.66 3.33
C LEU A 434 -4.71 13.53 4.29
N LYS A 435 -5.94 13.64 4.81
CA LYS A 435 -6.61 12.53 5.51
C LYS A 435 -7.38 11.67 4.51
N MET A 436 -6.93 10.44 4.34
CA MET A 436 -7.59 9.47 3.45
C MET A 436 -8.88 8.92 4.09
N GLY A 437 -9.98 8.93 3.32
CA GLY A 437 -11.25 8.31 3.71
C GLY A 437 -11.16 6.77 3.81
N TRP A 438 -12.19 6.14 4.37
CA TRP A 438 -12.19 4.70 4.65
C TRP A 438 -12.00 3.83 3.38
N GLY A 439 -12.70 4.14 2.29
CA GLY A 439 -12.54 3.41 1.01
C GLY A 439 -11.13 3.52 0.43
N GLY A 440 -10.52 4.71 0.53
CA GLY A 440 -9.12 4.91 0.13
C GLY A 440 -8.16 4.09 1.00
N LYS A 441 -8.36 4.07 2.32
CA LYS A 441 -7.54 3.26 3.24
C LYS A 441 -7.65 1.77 2.94
N LEU A 442 -8.86 1.29 2.63
CA LEU A 442 -9.10 -0.10 2.28
C LEU A 442 -8.35 -0.49 0.99
N LEU A 443 -8.42 0.33 -0.07
CA LEU A 443 -7.74 0.05 -1.34
C LEU A 443 -6.22 0.15 -1.24
N ASN A 444 -5.70 1.16 -0.56
CA ASN A 444 -4.27 1.46 -0.51
C ASN A 444 -3.50 0.61 0.52
N PHE A 445 -4.17 0.16 1.58
CA PHE A 445 -3.52 -0.58 2.67
C PHE A 445 -4.20 -1.91 2.97
N GLY A 446 -5.53 -1.91 3.11
CA GLY A 446 -6.28 -3.09 3.55
C GLY A 446 -6.17 -4.28 2.59
N LEU A 447 -6.45 -4.06 1.30
CA LEU A 447 -6.42 -5.10 0.28
C LEU A 447 -5.01 -5.71 0.08
N PRO A 448 -3.94 -4.92 -0.14
CA PRO A 448 -2.59 -5.48 -0.23
C PRO A 448 -2.17 -6.29 0.99
N LEU A 449 -2.45 -5.80 2.20
CA LEU A 449 -2.10 -6.50 3.44
C LEU A 449 -2.90 -7.78 3.63
N ALA A 450 -4.19 -7.78 3.27
CA ALA A 450 -5.02 -8.98 3.31
C ALA A 450 -4.50 -10.07 2.38
N MET A 451 -4.01 -9.70 1.18
CA MET A 451 -3.41 -10.64 0.24
C MET A 451 -2.11 -11.25 0.78
N VAL A 452 -1.27 -10.45 1.45
CA VAL A 452 -0.05 -10.95 2.11
C VAL A 452 -0.39 -11.91 3.25
N ALA A 453 -1.37 -11.56 4.10
CA ALA A 453 -1.80 -12.42 5.19
C ALA A 453 -2.38 -13.75 4.68
N GLY A 454 -3.29 -13.69 3.70
CA GLY A 454 -3.87 -14.88 3.07
C GLY A 454 -2.83 -15.75 2.39
N GLY A 455 -1.93 -15.15 1.61
CA GLY A 455 -0.83 -15.85 0.95
C GLY A 455 0.13 -16.52 1.95
N GLY A 456 0.41 -15.86 3.08
CA GLY A 456 1.24 -16.40 4.15
C GLY A 456 0.61 -17.62 4.83
N ALA A 457 -0.70 -17.58 5.08
CA ALA A 457 -1.45 -18.73 5.60
C ALA A 457 -1.43 -19.91 4.63
N VAL A 458 -1.63 -19.64 3.32
CA VAL A 458 -1.54 -20.67 2.27
C VAL A 458 -0.14 -21.27 2.21
N LEU A 459 0.91 -20.45 2.28
CA LEU A 459 2.30 -20.91 2.25
C LEU A 459 2.67 -21.75 3.49
N ALA A 460 2.18 -21.36 4.66
CA ALA A 460 2.38 -22.11 5.90
C ALA A 460 1.73 -23.51 5.82
N HIS A 461 0.47 -23.57 5.37
CA HIS A 461 -0.21 -24.85 5.16
C HIS A 461 0.51 -25.70 4.10
N PHE A 462 0.91 -25.09 2.98
CA PHE A 462 1.65 -25.76 1.91
C PHE A 462 2.99 -26.35 2.38
N GLY A 463 3.75 -25.59 3.20
CA GLY A 463 4.99 -26.07 3.79
C GLY A 463 4.79 -27.28 4.71
N TYR A 464 3.71 -27.28 5.49
CA TYR A 464 3.32 -28.42 6.31
C TYR A 464 2.96 -29.64 5.45
N SER A 465 2.15 -29.46 4.41
CA SER A 465 1.66 -30.56 3.55
C SER A 465 2.68 -31.10 2.55
N THR A 466 3.79 -30.40 2.29
CA THR A 466 4.84 -30.83 1.34
C THR A 466 6.16 -31.22 2.00
N GLY A 467 6.19 -31.27 3.33
CA GLY A 467 7.37 -31.63 4.10
C GLY A 467 7.84 -33.08 3.88
N PRO A 468 9.09 -33.42 4.28
CA PRO A 468 9.67 -34.76 4.10
C PRO A 468 8.88 -35.88 4.80
N SER A 469 8.16 -35.54 5.87
CA SER A 469 7.32 -36.44 6.67
C SER A 469 5.82 -36.25 6.42
N ALA A 470 5.44 -35.53 5.36
CA ALA A 470 4.04 -35.28 5.06
C ALA A 470 3.30 -36.60 4.79
N ASP A 471 2.22 -36.79 5.55
CA ASP A 471 1.24 -37.85 5.33
C ASP A 471 0.49 -37.55 4.02
N PRO A 472 0.35 -38.51 3.08
CA PRO A 472 -0.49 -38.35 1.90
C PRO A 472 -1.90 -37.81 2.21
N ALA A 473 -2.49 -38.14 3.37
CA ALA A 473 -3.79 -37.61 3.80
C ALA A 473 -3.77 -36.12 4.15
N SER A 474 -2.61 -35.58 4.56
CA SER A 474 -2.43 -34.14 4.84
C SER A 474 -2.27 -33.29 3.57
N PHE A 475 -2.15 -33.94 2.41
CA PHE A 475 -1.96 -33.26 1.13
C PHE A 475 -3.29 -32.69 0.63
N SER A 476 -3.40 -31.36 0.62
CA SER A 476 -4.60 -30.68 0.11
C SER A 476 -4.70 -30.80 -1.41
N SER A 477 -5.88 -31.18 -1.89
CA SER A 477 -6.21 -31.21 -3.33
C SER A 477 -6.10 -29.84 -4.02
N PHE A 478 -6.00 -28.76 -3.24
CA PHE A 478 -5.76 -27.40 -3.73
C PHE A 478 -4.38 -27.22 -4.38
N TYR A 479 -3.38 -28.03 -4.00
CA TYR A 479 -2.02 -27.98 -4.56
C TYR A 479 -1.75 -29.10 -5.58
N ALA A 480 -2.74 -29.95 -5.85
CA ALA A 480 -2.61 -31.07 -6.76
C ALA A 480 -2.64 -30.60 -8.21
N ALA A 481 -1.70 -31.06 -9.03
CA ALA A 481 -1.75 -30.85 -10.46
C ALA A 481 -2.93 -31.60 -11.09
N ASP A 482 -3.58 -30.97 -12.07
CA ASP A 482 -4.65 -31.55 -12.87
C ASP A 482 -4.11 -32.00 -14.23
N PHE A 483 -4.02 -33.31 -14.39
CA PHE A 483 -3.68 -34.03 -15.63
C PHE A 483 -4.89 -34.77 -16.22
N ILE A 484 -6.12 -34.51 -15.77
CA ILE A 484 -7.31 -35.23 -16.21
C ILE A 484 -7.44 -35.13 -17.74
N LYS A 485 -7.37 -36.29 -18.42
CA LYS A 485 -7.43 -36.44 -19.88
C LYS A 485 -6.38 -35.61 -20.63
N GLN A 486 -5.30 -35.20 -19.96
CA GLN A 486 -4.24 -34.42 -20.60
C GLN A 486 -3.20 -35.30 -21.29
N ASP A 487 -2.71 -34.78 -22.41
CA ASP A 487 -1.57 -35.35 -23.13
C ASP A 487 -0.28 -34.81 -22.53
N VAL A 488 0.16 -35.45 -21.44
CA VAL A 488 1.40 -35.09 -20.74
C VAL A 488 2.60 -35.41 -21.61
N SER A 489 2.64 -36.61 -22.18
CA SER A 489 3.55 -36.98 -23.27
C SER A 489 2.99 -36.51 -24.61
N TYR A 490 3.87 -36.23 -25.59
CA TYR A 490 3.43 -35.85 -26.92
C TYR A 490 2.76 -37.04 -27.64
N ARG A 491 1.47 -36.88 -27.90
CA ARG A 491 0.66 -37.81 -28.69
C ARG A 491 0.70 -37.41 -30.18
N PRO A 492 1.10 -38.31 -31.09
CA PRO A 492 1.05 -38.05 -32.54
C PRO A 492 -0.38 -37.82 -33.04
N ASP A 493 -0.51 -37.07 -34.14
CA ASP A 493 -1.79 -36.89 -34.83
C ASP A 493 -2.35 -38.25 -35.31
N ASN A 494 -3.65 -38.49 -35.12
CA ASN A 494 -4.33 -39.76 -35.42
C ASN A 494 -3.82 -40.99 -34.65
N TRP A 495 -3.42 -40.80 -33.40
CA TRP A 495 -2.95 -41.87 -32.51
C TRP A 495 -3.95 -43.04 -32.38
N ASP A 496 -3.53 -44.23 -32.80
CA ASP A 496 -4.21 -45.50 -32.51
C ASP A 496 -3.61 -46.10 -31.23
N PRO A 497 -4.44 -46.37 -30.18
CA PRO A 497 -3.99 -47.03 -28.96
C PRO A 497 -3.31 -48.38 -29.19
N LYS A 498 -3.46 -49.05 -30.34
CA LYS A 498 -2.78 -50.31 -30.66
C LYS A 498 -1.50 -50.14 -31.46
N ALA A 499 -1.15 -48.92 -31.89
CA ALA A 499 0.03 -48.67 -32.70
C ALA A 499 1.35 -48.78 -31.90
N PRO A 500 2.48 -49.08 -32.58
CA PRO A 500 3.80 -49.08 -31.94
C PRO A 500 4.20 -47.71 -31.36
N LEU A 501 4.88 -47.71 -30.21
CA LEU A 501 5.26 -46.48 -29.47
C LEU A 501 6.41 -45.67 -30.10
N GLN A 502 6.81 -45.93 -31.35
CA GLN A 502 7.98 -45.30 -31.98
C GLN A 502 7.78 -43.78 -32.18
N GLY A 503 6.58 -43.36 -32.56
CA GLY A 503 6.24 -41.94 -32.79
C GLY A 503 5.96 -41.13 -31.53
N VAL A 504 5.81 -41.78 -30.36
CA VAL A 504 5.50 -41.09 -29.10
C VAL A 504 6.78 -40.53 -28.47
N LYS A 505 6.76 -39.23 -28.16
CA LYS A 505 7.83 -38.56 -27.40
C LYS A 505 7.37 -38.38 -25.96
N GLY A 506 8.03 -39.10 -25.06
CA GLY A 506 7.71 -39.08 -23.63
C GLY A 506 8.05 -37.75 -22.97
N ALA A 507 7.21 -37.31 -22.03
CA ALA A 507 7.48 -36.18 -21.16
C ALA A 507 8.68 -36.45 -20.23
N SER A 508 9.35 -35.40 -19.76
CA SER A 508 10.38 -35.49 -18.73
C SER A 508 9.83 -34.92 -17.43
N LEU A 509 9.65 -35.78 -16.44
CA LEU A 509 9.14 -35.48 -15.09
C LEU A 509 10.03 -36.15 -14.03
N ASP A 510 11.30 -36.37 -14.36
CA ASP A 510 12.26 -36.97 -13.44
C ASP A 510 12.37 -36.12 -12.17
N ARG A 511 12.25 -36.78 -11.00
CA ARG A 511 12.25 -36.16 -9.66
C ARG A 511 11.11 -35.15 -9.43
N ALA A 512 10.12 -35.07 -10.31
CA ALA A 512 8.98 -34.20 -10.12
C ALA A 512 8.20 -34.58 -8.84
N ARG A 513 7.69 -33.56 -8.14
CA ARG A 513 6.76 -33.74 -7.02
C ARG A 513 5.34 -33.64 -7.56
N LEU A 514 4.66 -34.78 -7.58
CA LEU A 514 3.35 -35.01 -8.17
C LEU A 514 2.42 -35.65 -7.14
N MET A 515 2.54 -35.25 -5.87
CA MET A 515 1.70 -35.80 -4.80
C MET A 515 0.25 -35.38 -5.03
N GLY A 516 -0.69 -36.30 -4.81
CA GLY A 516 -2.12 -36.05 -4.95
C GLY A 516 -2.61 -35.68 -6.36
N VAL A 517 -1.75 -35.78 -7.39
CA VAL A 517 -2.08 -35.39 -8.76
C VAL A 517 -3.33 -36.11 -9.27
N LYS A 518 -4.18 -35.38 -9.98
CA LYS A 518 -5.40 -35.88 -10.61
C LYS A 518 -5.12 -36.16 -12.08
N GLY A 519 -4.78 -37.38 -12.43
CA GLY A 519 -4.41 -37.82 -13.77
C GLY A 519 -5.33 -38.88 -14.37
N PHE A 520 -6.64 -38.80 -14.09
CA PHE A 520 -7.63 -39.69 -14.70
C PHE A 520 -7.50 -39.68 -16.23
N SER A 521 -7.26 -40.84 -16.84
CA SER A 521 -7.09 -41.00 -18.29
C SER A 521 -5.97 -40.14 -18.89
N ALA A 522 -4.96 -39.77 -18.09
CA ALA A 522 -3.79 -39.03 -18.57
C ALA A 522 -2.92 -39.89 -19.50
N PHE A 523 -2.29 -39.27 -20.49
CA PHE A 523 -1.40 -39.94 -21.43
C PHE A 523 0.07 -39.69 -21.07
N LEU A 524 0.69 -40.69 -20.42
CA LEU A 524 2.09 -40.68 -19.93
C LEU A 524 2.96 -41.72 -20.65
N VAL A 525 2.59 -42.11 -21.87
CA VAL A 525 3.34 -43.08 -22.67
C VAL A 525 4.78 -42.60 -22.85
N LYS A 526 5.73 -43.49 -22.55
CA LYS A 526 7.18 -43.25 -22.55
C LYS A 526 7.65 -42.09 -21.65
N ALA A 527 6.80 -41.57 -20.77
CA ALA A 527 7.20 -40.52 -19.85
C ALA A 527 8.34 -41.00 -18.94
N LYS A 528 9.26 -40.10 -18.63
CA LYS A 528 10.34 -40.32 -17.67
C LYS A 528 9.92 -39.71 -16.35
N LEU A 529 9.76 -40.54 -15.34
CA LEU A 529 9.31 -40.17 -14.00
C LEU A 529 10.32 -40.69 -12.96
N GLU A 530 11.60 -40.80 -13.29
CA GLU A 530 12.56 -41.46 -12.40
C GLU A 530 12.67 -40.70 -11.08
N TYR A 531 12.52 -41.42 -9.97
CA TYR A 531 12.50 -40.87 -8.62
C TYR A 531 11.44 -39.77 -8.37
N ALA A 532 10.41 -39.69 -9.22
CA ALA A 532 9.29 -38.79 -8.99
C ALA A 532 8.46 -39.23 -7.76
N ASP A 533 7.79 -38.27 -7.13
CA ASP A 533 6.94 -38.48 -5.96
C ASP A 533 5.46 -38.37 -6.37
N LEU A 534 4.80 -39.51 -6.58
CA LEU A 534 3.39 -39.65 -6.95
C LEU A 534 2.54 -40.17 -5.79
N ARG A 535 2.94 -39.95 -4.54
CA ARG A 535 2.18 -40.43 -3.38
C ARG A 535 0.76 -39.88 -3.37
N GLY A 536 -0.22 -40.75 -3.15
CA GLY A 536 -1.65 -40.40 -3.14
C GLY A 536 -2.20 -39.88 -4.48
N ALA A 537 -1.45 -39.98 -5.59
CA ALA A 537 -1.93 -39.54 -6.89
C ALA A 537 -2.99 -40.49 -7.46
N SER A 538 -3.93 -39.97 -8.25
CA SER A 538 -4.99 -40.73 -8.93
C SER A 538 -4.75 -40.69 -10.43
N PHE A 539 -4.39 -41.83 -11.01
CA PHE A 539 -4.13 -42.04 -12.43
C PHE A 539 -4.98 -43.19 -12.97
N ASP A 540 -6.22 -43.30 -12.49
CA ASP A 540 -7.21 -44.24 -12.99
C ASP A 540 -7.33 -44.12 -14.52
N LEU A 541 -7.35 -45.25 -15.24
CA LEU A 541 -7.42 -45.32 -16.71
C LEU A 541 -6.28 -44.60 -17.46
N ALA A 542 -5.20 -44.20 -16.79
CA ALA A 542 -4.07 -43.55 -17.43
C ALA A 542 -3.23 -44.52 -18.28
N ASP A 543 -2.49 -43.99 -19.25
CA ASP A 543 -1.63 -44.77 -20.14
C ASP A 543 -0.15 -44.51 -19.83
N PHE A 544 0.52 -45.48 -19.20
CA PHE A 544 1.93 -45.46 -18.81
C PHE A 544 2.80 -46.37 -19.70
N ARG A 545 2.35 -46.74 -20.90
CA ARG A 545 3.10 -47.68 -21.73
C ARG A 545 4.53 -47.24 -21.98
N GLY A 546 5.48 -48.12 -21.69
CA GLY A 546 6.91 -47.86 -21.83
C GLY A 546 7.43 -46.70 -20.95
N ALA A 547 6.67 -46.22 -19.97
CA ALA A 547 7.13 -45.19 -19.05
C ALA A 547 8.28 -45.70 -18.16
N ARG A 548 9.19 -44.79 -17.79
CA ARG A 548 10.30 -45.06 -16.87
C ARG A 548 9.92 -44.53 -15.49
N LEU A 549 9.53 -45.44 -14.60
CA LEU A 549 9.08 -45.17 -13.23
C LEU A 549 10.11 -45.71 -12.22
N ILE A 550 11.40 -45.66 -12.57
CA ILE A 550 12.46 -46.24 -11.73
C ILE A 550 12.57 -45.44 -10.42
N GLY A 551 12.46 -46.13 -9.29
CA GLY A 551 12.60 -45.50 -7.97
C GLY A 551 11.49 -44.51 -7.61
N THR A 552 10.37 -44.48 -8.34
CA THR A 552 9.23 -43.60 -8.04
C THR A 552 8.61 -43.93 -6.69
N LYS A 553 8.07 -42.92 -6.01
CA LYS A 553 7.21 -43.11 -4.84
C LYS A 553 5.77 -43.05 -5.28
N MET A 554 5.07 -44.17 -5.28
CA MET A 554 3.68 -44.31 -5.74
C MET A 554 2.78 -44.83 -4.61
N ASP A 555 3.24 -44.70 -3.35
CA ASP A 555 2.53 -45.18 -2.17
C ASP A 555 1.12 -44.59 -2.11
N TYR A 556 0.13 -45.45 -1.87
CA TYR A 556 -1.30 -45.10 -1.80
C TYR A 556 -1.87 -44.42 -3.05
N GLY A 557 -1.16 -44.48 -4.18
CA GLY A 557 -1.69 -43.99 -5.45
C GLY A 557 -2.79 -44.90 -5.98
N ASN A 558 -3.74 -44.33 -6.69
CA ASN A 558 -4.83 -45.02 -7.35
C ASN A 558 -4.55 -45.13 -8.85
N PHE A 559 -4.43 -46.34 -9.36
CA PHE A 559 -4.04 -46.62 -10.75
C PHE A 559 -4.99 -47.60 -11.43
N VAL A 560 -6.25 -47.68 -10.96
CA VAL A 560 -7.23 -48.66 -11.44
C VAL A 560 -7.35 -48.61 -12.96
N GLU A 561 -7.33 -49.79 -13.60
CA GLU A 561 -7.48 -49.98 -15.05
C GLU A 561 -6.48 -49.20 -15.91
N SER A 562 -5.38 -48.70 -15.33
CA SER A 562 -4.31 -48.04 -16.08
C SER A 562 -3.43 -49.05 -16.85
N ASN A 563 -2.73 -48.56 -17.87
CA ASN A 563 -1.91 -49.38 -18.76
C ASN A 563 -0.41 -49.20 -18.48
N PHE A 564 0.22 -50.19 -17.87
CA PHE A 564 1.67 -50.24 -17.59
C PHE A 564 2.43 -51.17 -18.53
N GLU A 565 1.90 -51.50 -19.71
CA GLU A 565 2.58 -52.40 -20.64
C GLU A 565 3.99 -51.87 -20.99
N GLY A 566 5.00 -52.72 -20.76
CA GLY A 566 6.41 -52.40 -20.98
C GLY A 566 7.00 -51.30 -20.08
N ALA A 567 6.26 -50.82 -19.06
CA ALA A 567 6.76 -49.82 -18.13
C ALA A 567 7.86 -50.39 -17.22
N ASP A 568 8.83 -49.55 -16.86
CA ASP A 568 9.91 -49.92 -15.94
C ASP A 568 9.64 -49.34 -14.55
N LEU A 569 9.11 -50.17 -13.65
CA LEU A 569 8.83 -49.85 -12.24
C LEU A 569 9.94 -50.37 -11.32
N SER A 570 11.15 -50.60 -11.83
CA SER A 570 12.24 -51.13 -11.01
C SER A 570 12.52 -50.20 -9.82
N TYR A 571 12.63 -50.77 -8.62
CA TYR A 571 12.83 -50.06 -7.36
C TYR A 571 11.73 -49.03 -6.98
N ALA A 572 10.61 -48.98 -7.70
CA ALA A 572 9.48 -48.15 -7.32
C ALA A 572 8.91 -48.59 -5.97
N ARG A 573 8.36 -47.66 -5.19
CA ARG A 573 7.57 -47.95 -4.00
C ARG A 573 6.09 -47.84 -4.33
N LEU A 574 5.37 -48.94 -4.16
CA LEU A 574 3.95 -49.09 -4.47
C LEU A 574 3.17 -49.50 -3.21
N VAL A 575 3.63 -49.05 -2.03
CA VAL A 575 3.07 -49.52 -0.76
C VAL A 575 1.62 -49.07 -0.65
N GLY A 576 0.69 -50.02 -0.50
CA GLY A 576 -0.75 -49.72 -0.46
C GLY A 576 -1.34 -49.13 -1.74
N ALA A 577 -0.63 -49.18 -2.87
CA ALA A 577 -1.12 -48.66 -4.15
C ALA A 577 -2.24 -49.54 -4.70
N ASN A 578 -3.27 -48.93 -5.30
CA ASN A 578 -4.36 -49.63 -5.96
C ASN A 578 -4.03 -49.84 -7.44
N LEU A 579 -3.69 -51.06 -7.83
CA LEU A 579 -3.32 -51.46 -9.20
C LEU A 579 -4.38 -52.40 -9.81
N LYS A 580 -5.60 -52.37 -9.30
CA LYS A 580 -6.67 -53.26 -9.74
C LYS A 580 -6.98 -53.09 -11.22
N GLY A 581 -7.11 -54.19 -11.94
CA GLY A 581 -7.46 -54.17 -13.37
C GLY A 581 -6.36 -53.66 -14.31
N THR A 582 -5.18 -53.30 -13.79
CA THR A 582 -4.09 -52.73 -14.60
C THR A 582 -3.53 -53.74 -15.61
N MET A 583 -3.13 -53.26 -16.80
CA MET A 583 -2.40 -54.06 -17.77
C MET A 583 -0.90 -54.00 -17.49
N MET A 584 -0.29 -55.15 -17.22
CA MET A 584 1.10 -55.24 -16.74
C MET A 584 2.01 -56.09 -17.65
N SER A 585 1.59 -56.30 -18.90
CA SER A 585 2.34 -57.04 -19.93
C SER A 585 3.77 -56.51 -20.05
N ASN A 586 4.77 -57.35 -19.84
CA ASN A 586 6.20 -56.98 -19.92
C ASN A 586 6.66 -55.85 -18.96
N ALA A 587 5.85 -55.46 -17.98
CA ALA A 587 6.26 -54.49 -16.97
C ALA A 587 7.40 -55.04 -16.09
N ARG A 588 8.37 -54.20 -15.72
CA ARG A 588 9.51 -54.61 -14.88
C ARG A 588 9.29 -54.16 -13.44
N LEU A 589 9.29 -55.11 -12.51
CA LEU A 589 9.09 -54.87 -11.07
C LEU A 589 10.34 -55.21 -10.24
N ASN A 590 11.54 -55.19 -10.86
CA ASN A 590 12.77 -55.62 -10.18
C ASN A 590 13.06 -54.75 -8.96
N GLY A 591 13.05 -55.34 -7.77
CA GLY A 591 13.32 -54.64 -6.51
C GLY A 591 12.26 -53.61 -6.10
N ALA A 592 11.13 -53.52 -6.80
CA ALA A 592 10.00 -52.66 -6.44
C ALA A 592 9.40 -53.11 -5.10
N ASP A 593 8.96 -52.21 -4.24
CA ASP A 593 8.28 -52.55 -3.00
C ASP A 593 6.77 -52.55 -3.21
N ILE A 594 6.14 -53.72 -3.16
CA ILE A 594 4.70 -53.89 -3.41
C ILE A 594 3.94 -54.32 -2.16
N GLN A 595 4.47 -54.01 -0.97
CA GLN A 595 3.80 -54.27 0.30
C GLN A 595 2.37 -53.69 0.30
N PHE A 596 1.37 -54.50 0.59
CA PHE A 596 -0.05 -54.11 0.62
C PHE A 596 -0.62 -53.55 -0.70
N ALA A 597 0.09 -53.67 -1.82
CA ALA A 597 -0.42 -53.23 -3.11
C ALA A 597 -1.59 -54.13 -3.57
N ASP A 598 -2.66 -53.52 -4.10
CA ASP A 598 -3.79 -54.25 -4.67
C ASP A 598 -3.50 -54.64 -6.12
N LEU A 599 -3.02 -55.88 -6.31
CA LEU A 599 -2.79 -56.51 -7.62
C LEU A 599 -3.92 -57.47 -7.98
N THR A 600 -5.11 -57.31 -7.37
CA THR A 600 -6.28 -58.09 -7.76
C THR A 600 -6.70 -57.71 -9.18
N GLN A 601 -7.18 -58.68 -9.95
CA GLN A 601 -7.67 -58.45 -11.32
C GLN A 601 -6.66 -57.83 -12.32
N THR A 602 -5.37 -57.76 -11.99
CA THR A 602 -4.33 -57.34 -12.95
C THR A 602 -4.32 -58.24 -14.18
N GLN A 603 -4.12 -57.66 -15.35
CA GLN A 603 -4.07 -58.35 -16.64
C GLN A 603 -2.61 -58.60 -17.04
N ASP A 604 -2.33 -59.81 -17.53
CA ASP A 604 -1.04 -60.24 -18.08
C ASP A 604 0.22 -60.08 -17.19
N LEU A 605 0.01 -59.88 -15.88
CA LEU A 605 1.05 -59.99 -14.87
C LEU A 605 1.41 -61.47 -14.63
N ARG A 606 2.71 -61.82 -14.61
CA ARG A 606 3.22 -63.19 -14.42
C ARG A 606 3.93 -63.35 -13.08
N ALA A 607 3.94 -64.58 -12.54
CA ALA A 607 4.63 -64.90 -11.29
C ALA A 607 6.11 -64.47 -11.24
N TYR A 608 6.86 -64.62 -12.34
CA TYR A 608 8.27 -64.23 -12.39
C TYR A 608 8.48 -62.71 -12.31
N GLN A 609 7.50 -61.88 -12.69
CA GLN A 609 7.59 -60.41 -12.55
C GLN A 609 7.40 -60.03 -11.08
N VAL A 610 6.39 -60.63 -10.43
CA VAL A 610 6.06 -60.36 -9.01
C VAL A 610 7.16 -60.84 -8.07
N THR A 611 7.69 -62.04 -8.27
CA THR A 611 8.73 -62.63 -7.37
C THR A 611 10.07 -61.88 -7.38
N LYS A 612 10.31 -60.99 -8.36
CA LYS A 612 11.48 -60.11 -8.40
C LYS A 612 11.32 -58.81 -7.60
N SER A 613 10.12 -58.54 -7.09
CA SER A 613 9.83 -57.40 -6.22
C SER A 613 10.14 -57.72 -4.75
N LYS A 614 10.10 -56.71 -3.87
CA LYS A 614 10.22 -56.82 -2.42
C LYS A 614 8.84 -56.91 -1.80
N ASN A 615 8.74 -57.57 -0.64
CA ASN A 615 7.51 -57.67 0.16
C ASN A 615 6.28 -58.21 -0.58
N TRP A 616 6.46 -58.90 -1.71
CA TRP A 616 5.37 -59.42 -2.54
C TRP A 616 4.43 -60.39 -1.83
N ARG A 617 4.89 -61.06 -0.77
CA ARG A 617 4.06 -61.93 0.08
C ARG A 617 3.00 -61.17 0.86
N GLN A 618 3.15 -59.85 1.00
CA GLN A 618 2.21 -58.96 1.68
C GLN A 618 1.33 -58.18 0.69
N ALA A 619 1.40 -58.48 -0.61
CA ALA A 619 0.55 -57.86 -1.64
C ALA A 619 -0.78 -58.63 -1.80
N PHE A 620 -1.84 -57.95 -2.24
CA PHE A 620 -3.10 -58.62 -2.59
C PHE A 620 -3.02 -59.20 -4.00
N LEU A 621 -2.72 -60.50 -4.09
CA LEU A 621 -2.57 -61.21 -5.36
C LEU A 621 -3.89 -61.84 -5.83
N ASN A 622 -4.10 -61.96 -7.13
CA ASN A 622 -5.20 -62.74 -7.70
C ASN A 622 -4.94 -64.27 -7.68
N ASP A 623 -5.99 -65.08 -7.79
CA ASP A 623 -5.92 -66.55 -7.66
C ASP A 623 -5.00 -67.22 -8.70
N ARG A 624 -4.89 -66.62 -9.88
CA ARG A 624 -3.98 -67.13 -10.91
C ARG A 624 -2.52 -66.95 -10.48
N LEU A 625 -2.15 -65.76 -10.03
CA LEU A 625 -0.80 -65.47 -9.52
C LEU A 625 -0.44 -66.33 -8.30
N ARG A 626 -1.39 -66.52 -7.38
CA ARG A 626 -1.22 -67.39 -6.21
C ARG A 626 -0.90 -68.83 -6.63
N ARG A 627 -1.65 -69.38 -7.59
CA ARG A 627 -1.42 -70.73 -8.15
C ARG A 627 -0.09 -70.83 -8.89
N GLU A 628 0.25 -69.85 -9.73
CA GLU A 628 1.54 -69.82 -10.45
C GLU A 628 2.74 -69.77 -9.49
N MET A 629 2.58 -69.19 -8.29
CA MET A 629 3.63 -69.08 -7.26
C MET A 629 3.59 -70.19 -6.20
N GLY A 630 2.59 -71.08 -6.22
CA GLY A 630 2.45 -72.16 -5.24
C GLY A 630 2.14 -71.68 -3.81
N ILE A 631 1.43 -70.56 -3.64
CA ILE A 631 1.05 -70.01 -2.33
C ILE A 631 -0.21 -70.76 -1.83
N SER A 632 -0.14 -71.36 -0.63
CA SER A 632 -1.29 -72.01 0.00
C SER A 632 -2.16 -71.02 0.78
N ASP A 633 -3.41 -71.40 1.09
CA ASP A 633 -4.29 -70.58 1.94
C ASP A 633 -3.76 -70.45 3.38
N GLU A 634 -3.04 -71.45 3.89
CA GLU A 634 -2.35 -71.38 5.20
C GLU A 634 -1.19 -70.36 5.21
N ASP A 635 -0.47 -70.23 4.08
CA ASP A 635 0.57 -69.20 3.93
C ASP A 635 0.00 -67.78 3.95
N LEU A 636 -1.27 -67.59 3.54
CA LEU A 636 -1.97 -66.31 3.64
C LEU A 636 -2.29 -65.95 5.09
N GLU A 637 -2.88 -66.89 5.85
CA GLU A 637 -3.22 -66.67 7.26
C GLU A 637 -1.98 -66.39 8.12
N ARG A 638 -0.85 -67.04 7.82
CA ARG A 638 0.40 -66.89 8.55
C ARG A 638 1.14 -65.58 8.25
N ASN A 639 1.09 -65.11 7.00
CA ASN A 639 1.80 -63.89 6.58
C ASN A 639 0.94 -62.62 6.68
N MET A 640 -0.36 -62.71 6.99
CA MET A 640 -1.27 -61.56 7.04
C MET A 640 -2.14 -61.44 8.33
N PRO A 641 -1.59 -61.45 9.57
CA PRO A 641 -2.43 -61.39 10.78
C PRO A 641 -3.14 -60.04 11.02
N ASP A 642 -2.51 -58.92 10.66
CA ASP A 642 -3.01 -57.57 10.96
C ASP A 642 -3.86 -56.96 9.82
N MET A 643 -3.66 -57.41 8.57
CA MET A 643 -4.45 -57.04 7.38
C MET A 643 -5.89 -57.54 7.46
N VAL A 644 -6.09 -58.79 7.92
CA VAL A 644 -7.42 -59.39 8.10
C VAL A 644 -8.21 -58.67 9.21
N ARG A 645 -7.50 -57.97 10.12
CA ARG A 645 -8.08 -57.18 11.22
C ARG A 645 -8.19 -55.68 10.91
N GLY A 646 -7.88 -55.24 9.68
CA GLY A 646 -7.97 -53.84 9.27
C GLY A 646 -6.95 -52.91 9.93
N ARG A 647 -5.89 -53.42 10.57
CA ARG A 647 -4.82 -52.60 11.16
C ARG A 647 -3.61 -52.62 10.23
N PHE A 648 -3.30 -51.47 9.66
CA PHE A 648 -2.11 -51.31 8.84
C PHE A 648 -1.02 -50.55 9.63
N PRO A 649 0.15 -51.16 9.90
CA PRO A 649 1.19 -50.53 10.71
C PRO A 649 1.80 -49.31 10.00
N GLY A 650 1.83 -48.15 10.67
CA GLY A 650 2.43 -46.92 10.14
C GLY A 650 1.54 -46.14 9.17
N ILE A 651 0.24 -46.45 9.11
CA ILE A 651 -0.74 -45.79 8.25
C ILE A 651 -1.76 -45.08 9.12
N SER A 652 -2.02 -43.79 8.87
CA SER A 652 -3.10 -43.06 9.54
C SER A 652 -4.47 -43.58 9.07
N GLU A 653 -5.48 -43.56 9.94
CA GLU A 653 -6.85 -43.94 9.56
C GLU A 653 -7.38 -43.10 8.39
N GLU A 654 -6.97 -41.84 8.26
CA GLU A 654 -7.31 -40.97 7.13
C GLU A 654 -6.68 -41.42 5.81
N SER A 655 -5.41 -41.85 5.81
CA SER A 655 -4.75 -42.40 4.60
C SER A 655 -5.41 -43.69 4.12
N LEU A 656 -5.92 -44.50 5.06
CA LEU A 656 -6.74 -45.67 4.75
C LEU A 656 -8.13 -45.28 4.24
N GLN A 657 -8.75 -44.24 4.82
CA GLN A 657 -10.00 -43.71 4.32
C GLN A 657 -9.84 -43.14 2.91
N TYR A 658 -8.74 -42.49 2.54
CA TYR A 658 -8.54 -41.92 1.20
C TYR A 658 -8.48 -43.00 0.11
N SER A 659 -7.79 -44.11 0.36
CA SER A 659 -7.79 -45.27 -0.55
C SER A 659 -9.16 -45.98 -0.57
N LEU A 660 -9.84 -46.08 0.59
CA LEU A 660 -11.18 -46.66 0.71
C LEU A 660 -12.30 -45.73 0.18
N PHE A 661 -12.11 -44.41 0.13
CA PHE A 661 -13.08 -43.44 -0.40
C PHE A 661 -13.08 -43.47 -1.92
N SER A 662 -11.90 -43.59 -2.54
CA SER A 662 -11.74 -43.94 -3.95
C SER A 662 -12.45 -45.26 -4.26
N TRP A 663 -12.29 -46.27 -3.39
CA TRP A 663 -12.95 -47.58 -3.51
C TRP A 663 -14.49 -47.51 -3.37
N LYS A 664 -15.01 -46.76 -2.38
CA LYS A 664 -16.46 -46.63 -2.13
C LYS A 664 -17.18 -45.76 -3.17
N SER A 665 -16.53 -44.70 -3.66
CA SER A 665 -17.08 -43.81 -4.69
C SER A 665 -17.30 -44.51 -6.03
N TYR A 666 -16.50 -45.53 -6.37
CA TYR A 666 -16.58 -46.21 -7.67
C TYR A 666 -17.63 -47.35 -7.72
N TYR A 667 -18.04 -47.88 -6.56
CA TYR A 667 -19.01 -49.00 -6.48
C TYR A 667 -20.46 -48.58 -6.20
N GLY A 668 -20.78 -47.29 -6.05
CA GLY A 668 -22.16 -46.84 -5.85
C GLY A 668 -22.85 -47.46 -4.62
N ILE A 669 -22.08 -47.91 -3.61
CA ILE A 669 -22.65 -48.39 -2.36
C ILE A 669 -22.90 -47.17 -1.47
N THR A 670 -24.07 -46.54 -1.64
CA THR A 670 -24.67 -45.76 -0.56
C THR A 670 -25.06 -46.74 0.54
N SER A 671 -24.37 -46.75 1.68
CA SER A 671 -24.83 -47.50 2.84
C SER A 671 -25.39 -46.54 3.89
N PRO A 672 -26.61 -46.77 4.41
CA PRO A 672 -27.11 -46.10 5.60
C PRO A 672 -26.61 -46.86 6.83
N LEU A 673 -25.38 -46.64 7.27
CA LEU A 673 -24.89 -47.11 8.57
C LEU A 673 -23.88 -46.09 9.13
N GLU A 674 -24.40 -44.96 9.58
CA GLU A 674 -23.79 -44.23 10.69
C GLU A 674 -24.30 -44.86 12.00
N GLU A 675 -23.48 -45.68 12.64
CA GLU A 675 -23.48 -45.75 14.10
C GLU A 675 -22.05 -45.47 14.58
N PRO A 676 -21.85 -44.54 15.53
CA PRO A 676 -20.53 -44.17 15.99
C PRO A 676 -19.94 -45.27 16.87
N LEU A 677 -18.71 -45.68 16.56
CA LEU A 677 -17.85 -46.48 17.42
C LEU A 677 -17.54 -45.69 18.72
N SER A 678 -18.45 -45.77 19.67
CA SER A 678 -18.18 -45.52 21.09
C SER A 678 -18.36 -46.85 21.83
N ASN A 679 -17.27 -47.59 21.96
CA ASN A 679 -16.94 -48.49 23.08
C ASN A 679 -15.73 -49.37 22.72
N ARG A 680 -14.54 -48.90 23.09
CA ARG A 680 -13.54 -49.68 23.84
C ARG A 680 -12.38 -48.81 24.29
#